data_AF-A0A4U9V2I2-F1
#
_entry.id   AF-A0A4U9V2I2-F1
#
_cell.length_a   1.000
_cell.length_b   1.000
_cell.length_c   1.000
_cell.angle_alpha   90.00
_cell.angle_beta   90.00
_cell.angle_gamma   90.00
#
_symmetry.space_group_name_H-M   'P 1'
#
loop_
_entity.id
_entity.type
_entity.pdbx_description
1 polymer ?
#
loop_
_entity_poly.entity_id
_entity_poly.type
_entity_poly.pdbx_seq_one_letter_code
_entity_poly.pdbx_strand_id
1 'polypeptide(L)'
;MAIKKTVFIWFFSFLSLCTFAQTGEIYVGKQSNKAQRDGSAGAPFLTLQDALRQAREWRRIQDPRMQRGITIWVGDGVYVPPQTILIRPEDSGTAESPTWIKGLGKEAIFSGGVTIAGWQPLKGEKRLDAAVAKHVVVAEAPRVGGKYFPFRQLWVGSRKAIRAESHDDAHLPRIINWNFSRQAAIVPNVFPKFAFKAGMEFFIHQWWAIAQLRIREAVVTKDSITLLFHEPEGKIQNEHPWPKPWLSKEHGNSAFRLVNALEFLDQPGEWFLDEDQHKVYYYKRPDEQLNQLNVVVPYLETILRMQGTLESPVRHVYIEGLQFQHSSWLRPHDYGHVALQAGMYFLDAYKLTPPGTADKTGLENQAWLGRPEAAVVLSHTAHTKISACRFSHLAATGIDYREANLQDTLIANLFQDIGGSGILLGQFSDEQVEAHLPFQPSDQRILTDGLVVQNNLVQDIGNEDWGTVGIGAGFVRNVSIEHNELLDLPYTGISLGWGWTPTVNSMRNNRVLYNRITRYGRYMYDVAGIYTLSAQPGTKIQYNVIDSIYRSPYAHIPDHWFYLYTDEGSAYMNVSNNWFPSNKILKNANGPSVEWTNNGPDVDPKVVKQAGIQETYADLLSAKRPIAAATEINTYVPFTKPVFFQIYDPQQQLSAAAIKNFFVRQGADISQIFHWKHYTVLMTSDEMGKKLASAWVASYPAIAYKLFNDLFYTFDRTDFGGEKPKETDFVLLTAQLLDDRNKQEAYYRAHKEQFKKWPEVASGFCRAGFDEVLVYRNGRQLMLYISFPKGQDFKRIDQLTTKDNPKVVEWNRLMGSYQEGIPGTGKDETWIFYKQ
;
A
#
# COMPACT_ATOMS: atom_id res chain seq x y z
N MET A 1 3.08 22.48 -102.67
CA MET A 1 2.69 21.06 -102.61
C MET A 1 3.56 20.39 -101.54
N ALA A 2 2.89 19.83 -100.54
CA ALA A 2 3.29 19.27 -99.23
C ALA A 2 4.79 19.06 -98.84
N ILE A 3 5.16 19.56 -97.64
CA ILE A 3 6.32 19.07 -96.86
C ILE A 3 5.88 18.88 -95.39
N LYS A 4 6.16 17.68 -94.85
CA LYS A 4 5.74 17.14 -93.55
C LYS A 4 6.65 17.59 -92.40
N LYS A 5 6.04 17.76 -91.22
CA LYS A 5 6.67 17.97 -89.90
C LYS A 5 7.33 16.70 -89.37
N THR A 6 8.43 16.85 -88.63
CA THR A 6 8.86 15.87 -87.62
C THR A 6 9.51 16.61 -86.45
N VAL A 7 9.10 16.23 -85.24
CA VAL A 7 9.49 16.79 -83.93
C VAL A 7 10.70 16.02 -83.41
N PHE A 8 11.68 16.71 -82.82
CA PHE A 8 12.76 16.12 -82.04
C PHE A 8 12.75 16.71 -80.62
N ILE A 9 12.63 15.84 -79.62
CA ILE A 9 12.70 16.14 -78.18
C ILE A 9 14.09 15.70 -77.70
N TRP A 10 14.82 16.60 -77.04
CA TRP A 10 16.07 16.30 -76.33
C TRP A 10 15.78 15.99 -74.86
N PHE A 11 16.21 14.84 -74.38
CA PHE A 11 16.11 14.38 -73.00
C PHE A 11 17.48 14.51 -72.32
N PHE A 12 17.60 15.40 -71.32
CA PHE A 12 18.77 15.47 -70.44
C PHE A 12 18.61 14.45 -69.30
N SER A 13 19.56 13.51 -69.17
CA SER A 13 19.64 12.59 -68.03
C SER A 13 20.46 13.24 -66.90
N PHE A 14 19.80 13.59 -65.80
CA PHE A 14 20.45 13.87 -64.51
C PHE A 14 20.26 12.62 -63.64
N LEU A 15 21.32 11.83 -63.49
CA LEU A 15 21.36 10.68 -62.59
C LEU A 15 21.62 11.19 -61.15
N SER A 16 20.58 11.58 -60.43
CA SER A 16 20.65 11.72 -58.97
C SER A 16 20.60 10.33 -58.35
N LEU A 17 21.75 9.82 -57.90
CA LEU A 17 21.82 8.69 -56.98
C LEU A 17 21.18 9.10 -55.65
N CYS A 18 19.87 8.89 -55.52
CA CYS A 18 19.23 8.83 -54.21
C CYS A 18 19.73 7.56 -53.50
N THR A 19 20.83 7.67 -52.75
CA THR A 19 21.16 6.67 -51.74
C THR A 19 20.06 6.69 -50.69
N PHE A 20 19.15 5.72 -50.72
CA PHE A 20 18.23 5.47 -49.62
C PHE A 20 19.08 5.16 -48.39
N ALA A 21 19.24 6.14 -47.50
CA ALA A 21 19.90 5.94 -46.21
C ALA A 21 19.03 4.98 -45.38
N GLN A 22 19.44 3.72 -45.36
CA GLN A 22 18.78 2.63 -44.64
C GLN A 22 19.09 2.78 -43.14
N THR A 23 18.06 2.75 -42.29
CA THR A 23 18.22 2.73 -40.83
C THR A 23 19.12 1.56 -40.43
N GLY A 24 20.04 1.78 -39.50
CA GLY A 24 20.92 0.72 -39.01
C GLY A 24 20.13 -0.30 -38.19
N GLU A 25 20.11 -1.55 -38.66
CA GLU A 25 19.46 -2.66 -37.95
C GLU A 25 20.49 -3.65 -37.42
N ILE A 26 20.31 -4.06 -36.18
CA ILE A 26 21.11 -5.08 -35.50
C ILE A 26 20.16 -6.10 -34.91
N TYR A 27 20.47 -7.39 -35.01
CA TYR A 27 19.60 -8.47 -34.55
C TYR A 27 20.26 -9.26 -33.42
N VAL A 28 19.45 -9.57 -32.41
CA VAL A 28 19.76 -10.47 -31.30
C VAL A 28 18.83 -11.68 -31.40
N GLY A 29 19.37 -12.89 -31.33
CA GLY A 29 18.60 -14.10 -31.56
C GLY A 29 19.34 -15.37 -31.14
N LYS A 30 18.62 -16.38 -30.66
CA LYS A 30 19.24 -17.65 -30.29
C LYS A 30 19.68 -18.49 -31.50
N GLN A 31 18.93 -18.44 -32.59
CA GLN A 31 19.16 -19.25 -33.78
C GLN A 31 20.04 -18.51 -34.80
N SER A 32 21.03 -19.22 -35.34
CA SER A 32 21.81 -18.78 -36.50
C SER A 32 22.42 -20.00 -37.19
N ASN A 33 22.46 -19.97 -38.52
CA ASN A 33 23.14 -20.99 -39.33
C ASN A 33 24.61 -20.62 -39.63
N LYS A 34 25.12 -19.50 -39.10
CA LYS A 34 26.50 -19.05 -39.29
C LYS A 34 27.32 -19.22 -38.01
N ALA A 35 28.58 -19.62 -38.15
CA ALA A 35 29.52 -19.73 -37.03
C ALA A 35 29.91 -18.36 -36.47
N GLN A 36 30.11 -17.37 -37.34
CA GLN A 36 30.35 -15.98 -36.96
C GLN A 36 29.05 -15.20 -36.98
N ARG A 37 28.72 -14.57 -35.84
CA ARG A 37 27.56 -13.69 -35.67
C ARG A 37 28.00 -12.26 -35.88
N ASP A 38 27.36 -11.57 -36.84
CA ASP A 38 27.68 -10.19 -37.24
C ASP A 38 26.57 -9.19 -36.91
N GLY A 39 25.47 -9.67 -36.29
CA GLY A 39 24.32 -8.85 -35.95
C GLY A 39 23.36 -8.61 -37.11
N SER A 40 23.56 -9.22 -38.28
CA SER A 40 22.56 -9.23 -39.36
C SER A 40 21.40 -10.18 -39.04
N ALA A 41 20.26 -10.03 -39.73
CA ALA A 41 19.12 -10.94 -39.59
C ALA A 41 19.49 -12.42 -39.85
N GLY A 42 20.44 -12.69 -40.75
CA GLY A 42 20.92 -14.04 -41.04
C GLY A 42 21.96 -14.58 -40.04
N ALA A 43 22.57 -13.70 -39.24
CA ALA A 43 23.57 -14.07 -38.24
C ALA A 43 23.50 -13.17 -36.99
N PRO A 44 22.36 -13.23 -36.26
CA PRO A 44 22.11 -12.34 -35.13
C PRO A 44 23.09 -12.60 -33.98
N PHE A 45 23.43 -11.54 -33.25
CA PHE A 45 24.19 -11.67 -32.01
C PHE A 45 23.43 -12.54 -30.99
N LEU A 46 24.17 -13.23 -30.13
CA LEU A 46 23.56 -14.06 -29.08
C LEU A 46 23.09 -13.21 -27.91
N THR A 47 23.71 -12.05 -27.70
CA THR A 47 23.50 -11.20 -26.52
C THR A 47 23.12 -9.78 -26.93
N LEU A 48 22.33 -9.11 -26.09
CA LEU A 48 22.03 -7.70 -26.25
C LEU A 48 23.28 -6.82 -26.06
N GLN A 49 24.22 -7.26 -25.23
CA GLN A 49 25.48 -6.56 -24.97
C GLN A 49 26.34 -6.42 -26.24
N ASP A 50 26.40 -7.46 -27.07
CA ASP A 50 27.12 -7.40 -28.35
C ASP A 50 26.44 -6.47 -29.34
N ALA A 51 25.10 -6.49 -29.40
CA ALA A 51 24.34 -5.57 -30.25
C ALA A 51 24.48 -4.11 -29.80
N LEU A 52 24.42 -3.84 -28.50
CA LEU A 52 24.69 -2.51 -27.93
C LEU A 52 26.10 -2.04 -28.25
N ARG A 53 27.10 -2.91 -28.13
CA ARG A 53 28.48 -2.58 -28.51
C ARG A 53 28.59 -2.23 -29.99
N GLN A 54 27.92 -2.96 -30.86
CA GLN A 54 27.91 -2.66 -32.29
C GLN A 54 27.25 -1.31 -32.61
N ALA A 55 26.11 -1.01 -31.96
CA ALA A 55 25.44 0.28 -32.08
C ALA A 55 26.34 1.44 -31.60
N ARG A 56 27.00 1.24 -30.44
CA ARG A 56 27.97 2.18 -29.88
C ARG A 56 29.13 2.44 -30.84
N GLU A 57 29.68 1.40 -31.44
CA GLU A 57 30.78 1.56 -32.40
C GLU A 57 30.32 2.31 -33.66
N TRP A 58 29.10 2.06 -34.16
CA TRP A 58 28.52 2.85 -35.26
C TRP A 58 28.42 4.33 -34.91
N ARG A 59 28.00 4.66 -33.68
CA ARG A 59 27.97 6.06 -33.22
C ARG A 59 29.37 6.65 -33.10
N ARG A 60 30.33 5.93 -32.52
CA ARG A 60 31.71 6.37 -32.32
C ARG A 60 32.42 6.72 -33.63
N ILE A 61 32.19 5.93 -34.68
CA ILE A 61 32.82 6.14 -36.00
C ILE A 61 31.95 6.95 -36.98
N GLN A 62 30.79 7.45 -36.53
CA GLN A 62 29.83 8.16 -37.37
C GLN A 62 29.38 7.36 -38.61
N ASP A 63 29.10 6.07 -38.41
CA ASP A 63 28.67 5.18 -39.48
C ASP A 63 27.37 5.70 -40.14
N PRO A 64 27.26 5.75 -41.48
CA PRO A 64 26.06 6.25 -42.16
C PRO A 64 24.74 5.59 -41.72
N ARG A 65 24.79 4.33 -41.26
CA ARG A 65 23.62 3.59 -40.74
C ARG A 65 22.98 4.26 -39.52
N MET A 66 23.70 5.08 -38.78
CA MET A 66 23.18 5.76 -37.59
C MET A 66 22.35 7.02 -37.92
N GLN A 67 22.34 7.54 -39.15
CA GLN A 67 21.74 8.85 -39.45
C GLN A 67 20.23 8.95 -39.14
N ARG A 68 19.50 7.83 -39.14
CA ARG A 68 18.04 7.79 -38.89
C ARG A 68 17.67 6.97 -37.65
N GLY A 69 18.62 6.81 -36.74
CA GLY A 69 18.51 5.92 -35.58
C GLY A 69 19.04 4.53 -35.85
N ILE A 70 19.20 3.78 -34.77
CA ILE A 70 19.65 2.39 -34.78
C ILE A 70 18.57 1.54 -34.11
N THR A 71 18.13 0.47 -34.75
CA THR A 71 17.18 -0.48 -34.17
C THR A 71 17.87 -1.80 -33.88
N ILE A 72 17.83 -2.21 -32.61
CA ILE A 72 18.22 -3.52 -32.15
C ILE A 72 16.95 -4.38 -32.02
N TRP A 73 16.77 -5.34 -32.92
CA TRP A 73 15.69 -6.30 -32.90
C TRP A 73 16.06 -7.52 -32.05
N VAL A 74 15.23 -7.88 -31.09
CA VAL A 74 15.42 -9.03 -30.19
C VAL A 74 14.38 -10.09 -30.56
N GLY A 75 14.83 -11.21 -31.12
CA GLY A 75 13.97 -12.35 -31.46
C GLY A 75 13.41 -13.04 -30.21
N ASP A 76 12.33 -13.79 -30.38
CA ASP A 76 11.72 -14.56 -29.29
C ASP A 76 12.69 -15.58 -28.67
N GLY A 77 12.59 -15.74 -27.36
CA GLY A 77 13.40 -16.66 -26.57
C GLY A 77 13.79 -16.09 -25.19
N VAL A 78 14.26 -16.99 -24.32
CA VAL A 78 14.72 -16.65 -22.97
C VAL A 78 16.21 -16.35 -22.93
N TYR A 79 16.61 -15.09 -22.82
CA TYR A 79 17.99 -14.64 -22.69
C TYR A 79 18.37 -14.55 -21.19
N VAL A 80 19.39 -15.29 -20.78
CA VAL A 80 19.90 -15.29 -19.40
C VAL A 80 21.25 -14.56 -19.41
N PRO A 81 21.27 -13.23 -19.16
CA PRO A 81 22.52 -12.50 -19.14
C PRO A 81 23.38 -12.97 -17.95
N PRO A 82 24.70 -13.12 -18.12
CA PRO A 82 25.58 -13.60 -17.04
C PRO A 82 25.84 -12.55 -15.96
N GLN A 83 25.48 -11.29 -16.23
CA GLN A 83 25.57 -10.13 -15.35
C GLN A 83 24.57 -9.07 -15.84
N THR A 84 24.29 -8.04 -15.03
CA THR A 84 23.43 -6.92 -15.41
C THR A 84 23.81 -6.33 -16.78
N ILE A 85 22.81 -6.14 -17.65
CA ILE A 85 22.97 -5.47 -18.94
C ILE A 85 23.09 -3.98 -18.67
N LEU A 86 24.24 -3.39 -19.03
CA LEU A 86 24.51 -1.96 -18.83
C LEU A 86 24.36 -1.19 -20.14
N ILE A 87 23.37 -0.28 -20.18
CA ILE A 87 23.26 0.78 -21.18
C ILE A 87 23.92 2.04 -20.59
N ARG A 88 24.89 2.60 -21.31
CA ARG A 88 25.79 3.65 -20.83
C ARG A 88 25.73 4.90 -21.71
N PRO A 89 26.36 6.04 -21.33
CA PRO A 89 26.22 7.28 -22.08
C PRO A 89 26.62 7.18 -23.55
N GLU A 90 27.61 6.36 -23.89
CA GLU A 90 28.04 6.14 -25.27
C GLU A 90 27.00 5.40 -26.14
N ASP A 91 25.97 4.79 -25.53
CA ASP A 91 24.86 4.14 -26.24
C ASP A 91 23.74 5.12 -26.62
N SER A 92 23.83 6.37 -26.14
CA SER A 92 22.82 7.41 -26.34
C SER A 92 22.57 7.71 -27.82
N GLY A 93 21.31 7.95 -28.14
CA GLY A 93 20.91 8.54 -29.40
C GLY A 93 20.75 10.05 -29.35
N THR A 94 20.16 10.59 -30.40
CA THR A 94 19.59 11.95 -30.43
C THR A 94 18.09 11.86 -30.71
N ALA A 95 17.38 12.99 -30.66
CA ALA A 95 15.97 13.03 -31.03
C ALA A 95 15.74 12.55 -32.49
N GLU A 96 16.67 12.86 -33.40
CA GLU A 96 16.65 12.47 -34.81
C GLU A 96 17.21 11.06 -35.06
N SER A 97 18.09 10.58 -34.17
CA SER A 97 18.76 9.28 -34.26
C SER A 97 18.70 8.52 -32.93
N PRO A 98 17.52 8.06 -32.50
CA PRO A 98 17.39 7.30 -31.26
C PRO A 98 18.00 5.89 -31.40
N THR A 99 18.31 5.27 -30.26
CA THR A 99 18.60 3.83 -30.18
C THR A 99 17.31 3.11 -29.76
N TRP A 100 16.76 2.25 -30.61
CA TRP A 100 15.63 1.38 -30.29
C TRP A 100 16.12 -0.02 -29.91
N ILE A 101 15.52 -0.62 -28.90
CA ILE A 101 15.67 -2.03 -28.53
C ILE A 101 14.27 -2.63 -28.51
N LYS A 102 13.94 -3.46 -29.50
CA LYS A 102 12.57 -3.93 -29.76
C LYS A 102 12.47 -5.44 -29.74
N GLY A 103 11.47 -5.98 -29.05
CA GLY A 103 11.03 -7.35 -29.27
C GLY A 103 10.52 -7.51 -30.71
N LEU A 104 10.99 -8.53 -31.42
CA LEU A 104 10.51 -8.89 -32.76
C LEU A 104 9.14 -9.59 -32.69
N GLY A 105 8.93 -10.36 -31.63
CA GLY A 105 7.68 -11.03 -31.29
C GLY A 105 7.20 -10.63 -29.90
N LYS A 106 6.49 -11.55 -29.22
CA LYS A 106 5.94 -11.32 -27.88
C LYS A 106 6.72 -12.00 -26.77
N GLU A 107 7.73 -12.81 -27.09
CA GLU A 107 8.41 -13.74 -26.16
C GLU A 107 9.92 -13.44 -26.05
N ALA A 108 10.35 -12.20 -26.27
CA ALA A 108 11.71 -11.75 -26.00
C ALA A 108 11.92 -11.52 -24.48
N ILE A 109 12.29 -12.58 -23.77
CA ILE A 109 12.38 -12.60 -22.30
C ILE A 109 13.83 -12.47 -21.85
N PHE A 110 14.15 -11.45 -21.06
CA PHE A 110 15.39 -11.37 -20.29
C PHE A 110 15.14 -11.89 -18.88
N SER A 111 15.77 -13.02 -18.55
CA SER A 111 15.61 -13.70 -17.28
C SER A 111 16.85 -13.55 -16.42
N GLY A 112 16.72 -13.01 -15.21
CA GLY A 112 17.77 -12.97 -14.19
C GLY A 112 17.97 -14.30 -13.45
N GLY A 113 17.19 -15.33 -13.79
CA GLY A 113 17.15 -16.61 -13.08
C GLY A 113 17.99 -17.73 -13.68
N VAL A 114 18.15 -18.78 -12.88
CA VAL A 114 18.88 -20.02 -13.19
C VAL A 114 17.91 -21.20 -13.12
N THR A 115 17.94 -22.07 -14.13
CA THR A 115 17.12 -23.29 -14.15
C THR A 115 17.71 -24.35 -13.23
N ILE A 116 16.84 -25.01 -12.45
CA ILE A 116 17.20 -26.20 -11.66
C ILE A 116 16.79 -27.45 -12.43
N ALA A 117 17.75 -28.34 -12.67
CA ALA A 117 17.56 -29.60 -13.36
C ALA A 117 17.86 -30.80 -12.43
N GLY A 118 17.65 -32.02 -12.93
CA GLY A 118 18.04 -33.24 -12.20
C GLY A 118 17.09 -33.63 -11.06
N TRP A 119 15.83 -33.20 -11.13
CA TRP A 119 14.79 -33.54 -10.14
C TRP A 119 14.53 -35.04 -10.06
N GLN A 120 14.44 -35.56 -8.84
CA GLN A 120 14.14 -36.96 -8.55
C GLN A 120 13.11 -37.08 -7.42
N PRO A 121 12.32 -38.17 -7.35
CA PRO A 121 11.47 -38.43 -6.21
C PRO A 121 12.31 -38.54 -4.93
N LEU A 122 11.84 -37.92 -3.84
CA LEU A 122 12.53 -37.97 -2.56
C LEU A 122 12.50 -39.40 -1.99
N LYS A 123 13.65 -39.88 -1.46
CA LYS A 123 13.77 -41.20 -0.82
C LYS A 123 14.48 -41.08 0.52
N GLY A 124 13.90 -41.69 1.56
CA GLY A 124 14.55 -41.88 2.86
C GLY A 124 14.75 -40.63 3.72
N GLU A 125 14.06 -39.52 3.43
CA GLU A 125 14.10 -38.30 4.26
C GLU A 125 13.23 -38.50 5.50
N LYS A 126 13.87 -38.55 6.68
CA LYS A 126 13.20 -38.80 7.96
C LYS A 126 12.71 -37.52 8.63
N ARG A 127 13.13 -36.34 8.14
CA ARG A 127 12.67 -35.05 8.67
C ARG A 127 11.23 -34.71 8.27
N LEU A 128 10.70 -35.34 7.24
CA LEU A 128 9.34 -35.14 6.74
C LEU A 128 8.42 -36.30 7.12
N ASP A 129 7.12 -36.02 7.25
CA ASP A 129 6.09 -37.06 7.34
C ASP A 129 6.09 -37.91 6.06
N ALA A 130 5.92 -39.22 6.19
CA ALA A 130 5.90 -40.14 5.05
C ALA A 130 4.78 -39.83 4.04
N ALA A 131 3.64 -39.29 4.51
CA ALA A 131 2.53 -38.87 3.67
C ALA A 131 2.87 -37.65 2.82
N VAL A 132 3.73 -36.75 3.32
CA VAL A 132 4.24 -35.59 2.58
C VAL A 132 5.39 -36.01 1.66
N ALA A 133 6.38 -36.74 2.18
CA ALA A 133 7.61 -37.09 1.49
C ALA A 133 7.38 -37.80 0.15
N LYS A 134 6.30 -38.59 0.01
CA LYS A 134 5.93 -39.27 -1.25
C LYS A 134 5.57 -38.32 -2.40
N HIS A 135 5.24 -37.05 -2.10
CA HIS A 135 4.92 -36.01 -3.07
C HIS A 135 6.08 -35.05 -3.34
N VAL A 136 7.14 -35.13 -2.54
CA VAL A 136 8.29 -34.24 -2.64
C VAL A 136 9.29 -34.76 -3.65
N VAL A 137 9.82 -33.85 -4.45
CA VAL A 137 10.93 -34.08 -5.37
C VAL A 137 12.13 -33.27 -4.89
N VAL A 138 13.33 -33.75 -5.18
CA VAL A 138 14.58 -33.12 -4.76
C VAL A 138 15.55 -33.00 -5.93
N ALA A 139 16.30 -31.90 -5.96
CA ALA A 139 17.39 -31.65 -6.88
C ALA A 139 18.59 -31.04 -6.14
N GLU A 140 19.77 -31.09 -6.76
CA GLU A 140 20.92 -30.32 -6.29
C GLU A 140 20.64 -28.82 -6.47
N ALA A 141 21.07 -28.00 -5.51
CA ALA A 141 20.99 -26.56 -5.62
C ALA A 141 21.84 -26.08 -6.81
N PRO A 142 21.39 -25.05 -7.55
CA PRO A 142 22.12 -24.57 -8.71
C PRO A 142 23.43 -23.89 -8.28
N ARG A 143 24.39 -23.86 -9.22
CA ARG A 143 25.65 -23.14 -9.05
C ARG A 143 25.84 -22.12 -10.16
N VAL A 144 26.40 -20.97 -9.82
CA VAL A 144 26.89 -19.97 -10.78
C VAL A 144 28.36 -19.73 -10.51
N GLY A 145 29.19 -19.75 -11.56
CA GLY A 145 30.65 -19.61 -11.41
C GLY A 145 31.28 -20.68 -10.50
N GLY A 146 30.67 -21.87 -10.41
CA GLY A 146 31.12 -22.97 -9.55
C GLY A 146 30.71 -22.88 -8.09
N LYS A 147 29.98 -21.83 -7.68
CA LYS A 147 29.56 -21.57 -6.29
C LYS A 147 28.05 -21.72 -6.13
N TYR A 148 27.62 -22.28 -5.00
CA TYR A 148 26.21 -22.22 -4.58
C TYR A 148 25.86 -20.78 -4.17
N PHE A 149 24.57 -20.46 -4.27
CA PHE A 149 24.02 -19.16 -3.87
C PHE A 149 22.64 -19.36 -3.24
N PRO A 150 22.26 -18.52 -2.26
CA PRO A 150 20.92 -18.56 -1.68
C PRO A 150 19.92 -17.90 -2.64
N PHE A 151 18.65 -18.25 -2.50
CA PHE A 151 17.55 -17.59 -3.20
C PHE A 151 16.28 -17.66 -2.35
N ARG A 152 15.38 -16.70 -2.56
CA ARG A 152 14.14 -16.56 -1.77
C ARG A 152 12.88 -16.90 -2.54
N GLN A 153 12.97 -17.09 -3.85
CA GLN A 153 11.85 -17.42 -4.73
C GLN A 153 12.18 -18.60 -5.63
N LEU A 154 11.13 -19.29 -6.05
CA LEU A 154 11.19 -20.39 -7.01
C LEU A 154 9.92 -20.35 -7.84
N TRP A 155 10.05 -20.48 -9.16
CA TRP A 155 8.92 -20.59 -10.09
C TRP A 155 8.94 -21.94 -10.78
N VAL A 156 7.77 -22.56 -10.91
CA VAL A 156 7.56 -23.79 -11.69
C VAL A 156 6.65 -23.46 -12.87
N GLY A 157 7.23 -23.39 -14.07
CA GLY A 157 6.58 -22.76 -15.22
C GLY A 157 6.32 -21.28 -14.93
N SER A 158 5.07 -20.83 -15.10
CA SER A 158 4.64 -19.45 -14.79
C SER A 158 4.06 -19.28 -13.39
N ARG A 159 4.13 -20.32 -12.52
CA ARG A 159 3.52 -20.30 -11.19
C ARG A 159 4.60 -20.19 -10.11
N LYS A 160 4.55 -19.10 -9.34
CA LYS A 160 5.39 -18.93 -8.15
C LYS A 160 5.10 -20.05 -7.15
N ALA A 161 6.16 -20.68 -6.64
CA ALA A 161 6.10 -21.66 -5.57
C ALA A 161 6.21 -20.94 -4.21
N ILE A 162 5.62 -21.53 -3.18
CA ILE A 162 5.57 -20.93 -1.84
C ILE A 162 6.81 -21.39 -1.08
N ARG A 163 7.61 -20.45 -0.55
CA ARG A 163 8.73 -20.82 0.31
C ARG A 163 8.15 -21.40 1.60
N ALA A 164 8.52 -22.62 1.95
CA ALA A 164 7.88 -23.41 3.01
C ALA A 164 7.63 -22.57 4.27
N GLU A 165 6.36 -22.54 4.67
CA GLU A 165 5.86 -21.61 5.68
C GLU A 165 4.86 -22.27 6.61
N SER A 166 4.83 -21.82 7.85
CA SER A 166 4.01 -22.48 8.87
C SER A 166 2.50 -22.25 8.71
N HIS A 167 2.10 -21.19 8.02
CA HIS A 167 0.71 -20.77 7.82
C HIS A 167 0.61 -19.95 6.54
N ASP A 168 -0.51 -20.09 5.82
CA ASP A 168 -0.84 -19.29 4.64
C ASP A 168 -1.29 -17.86 5.01
N ASP A 169 -1.39 -17.01 3.98
CA ASP A 169 -1.82 -15.61 4.09
C ASP A 169 -3.24 -15.44 4.69
N ALA A 170 -4.11 -16.45 4.70
CA ALA A 170 -5.48 -16.36 5.21
C ALA A 170 -5.63 -16.79 6.68
N HIS A 171 -4.63 -17.50 7.23
CA HIS A 171 -4.73 -18.13 8.56
C HIS A 171 -3.55 -17.80 9.50
N LEU A 172 -3.06 -16.56 9.48
CA LEU A 172 -1.93 -16.17 10.34
C LEU A 172 -2.30 -16.11 11.84
N PRO A 173 -1.54 -16.78 12.72
CA PRO A 173 -1.66 -16.60 14.17
C PRO A 173 -1.19 -15.20 14.60
N ARG A 174 -1.52 -14.80 15.84
CA ARG A 174 -1.10 -13.51 16.42
C ARG A 174 -0.04 -13.72 17.51
N ILE A 175 0.89 -12.77 17.64
CA ILE A 175 1.88 -12.78 18.73
C ILE A 175 1.17 -12.65 20.09
N ILE A 176 1.76 -13.21 21.15
CA ILE A 176 1.30 -13.00 22.53
C ILE A 176 1.78 -11.63 23.01
N ASN A 177 3.07 -11.34 22.82
CA ASN A 177 3.70 -10.12 23.32
C ASN A 177 5.05 -9.85 22.61
N TRP A 178 5.60 -8.65 22.79
CA TRP A 178 6.98 -8.31 22.47
C TRP A 178 7.75 -7.92 23.74
N ASN A 179 8.89 -8.57 24.01
CA ASN A 179 9.74 -8.25 25.16
C ASN A 179 10.89 -7.32 24.71
N PHE A 180 10.71 -6.01 24.90
CA PHE A 180 11.69 -5.00 24.50
C PHE A 180 13.03 -5.08 25.24
N SER A 181 13.02 -5.54 26.50
CA SER A 181 14.26 -5.70 27.29
C SER A 181 15.14 -6.85 26.80
N ARG A 182 14.53 -7.86 26.16
CA ARG A 182 15.21 -9.04 25.62
C ARG A 182 15.31 -9.05 24.10
N GLN A 183 14.75 -8.03 23.43
CA GLN A 183 14.64 -7.96 21.97
C GLN A 183 14.02 -9.23 21.37
N ALA A 184 12.88 -9.66 21.94
CA ALA A 184 12.31 -10.97 21.65
C ALA A 184 10.81 -10.91 21.39
N ALA A 185 10.36 -11.66 20.38
CA ALA A 185 8.94 -11.92 20.17
C ALA A 185 8.48 -13.11 21.02
N ILE A 186 7.30 -13.03 21.63
CA ILE A 186 6.67 -14.15 22.33
C ILE A 186 5.45 -14.55 21.50
N VAL A 187 5.48 -15.77 20.96
CA VAL A 187 4.44 -16.31 20.10
C VAL A 187 3.77 -17.52 20.76
N PRO A 188 2.51 -17.84 20.43
CA PRO A 188 1.88 -19.04 20.96
C PRO A 188 2.54 -20.30 20.37
N ASN A 189 2.69 -21.34 21.19
CA ASN A 189 3.21 -22.62 20.71
C ASN A 189 2.08 -23.43 20.03
N VAL A 190 1.68 -22.98 18.83
CA VAL A 190 0.64 -23.63 18.01
C VAL A 190 1.19 -24.68 17.06
N PHE A 191 2.52 -24.90 17.06
CA PHE A 191 3.18 -25.80 16.12
C PHE A 191 3.37 -27.19 16.75
N PRO A 192 2.83 -28.27 16.16
CA PRO A 192 3.04 -29.62 16.65
C PRO A 192 4.54 -29.97 16.66
N LYS A 193 5.10 -30.26 17.85
CA LYS A 193 6.51 -30.64 18.03
C LYS A 193 7.52 -29.63 17.45
N PHE A 194 7.27 -28.33 17.66
CA PHE A 194 8.19 -27.28 17.23
C PHE A 194 9.64 -27.57 17.62
N ALA A 195 10.54 -27.46 16.66
CA ALA A 195 11.98 -27.49 16.89
C ALA A 195 12.63 -26.39 16.04
N PHE A 196 13.42 -25.54 16.69
CA PHE A 196 14.17 -24.52 15.99
C PHE A 196 15.23 -25.13 15.06
N LYS A 197 15.31 -24.58 13.85
CA LYS A 197 16.35 -24.86 12.85
C LYS A 197 17.03 -23.56 12.46
N ALA A 198 18.36 -23.61 12.33
CA ALA A 198 19.11 -22.48 11.78
C ALA A 198 18.58 -22.14 10.37
N GLY A 199 18.50 -20.85 10.07
CA GLY A 199 17.93 -20.35 8.82
C GLY A 199 16.42 -20.06 8.86
N MET A 200 15.69 -20.49 9.90
CA MET A 200 14.29 -20.08 10.08
C MET A 200 14.16 -18.55 10.17
N GLU A 201 13.11 -18.02 9.56
CA GLU A 201 12.78 -16.59 9.61
C GLU A 201 11.38 -16.38 10.19
N PHE A 202 11.18 -15.22 10.80
CA PHE A 202 9.94 -14.76 11.42
C PHE A 202 9.40 -13.58 10.60
N PHE A 203 8.25 -13.78 9.98
CA PHE A 203 7.48 -12.74 9.32
C PHE A 203 6.49 -12.14 10.33
N ILE A 204 6.42 -10.83 10.43
CA ILE A 204 5.43 -10.13 11.28
C ILE A 204 4.76 -8.97 10.54
N HIS A 205 3.44 -8.92 10.62
CA HIS A 205 2.63 -7.78 10.20
C HIS A 205 2.60 -6.72 11.31
N GLN A 206 3.03 -5.50 11.02
CA GLN A 206 3.08 -4.40 11.98
C GLN A 206 2.58 -3.09 11.35
N TRP A 207 1.33 -2.74 11.62
CA TRP A 207 0.65 -1.56 11.08
C TRP A 207 0.52 -1.55 9.55
N TRP A 208 1.36 -0.74 8.88
CA TRP A 208 1.42 -0.52 7.44
C TRP A 208 2.65 -1.16 6.79
N ALA A 209 3.46 -1.89 7.55
CA ALA A 209 4.63 -2.60 7.05
C ALA A 209 4.73 -4.03 7.61
N ILE A 210 5.61 -4.82 7.00
CA ILE A 210 6.07 -6.09 7.52
C ILE A 210 7.47 -5.95 8.11
N ALA A 211 7.88 -6.94 8.90
CA ALA A 211 9.29 -7.25 9.07
C ALA A 211 9.55 -8.74 8.84
N GLN A 212 10.74 -9.03 8.32
CA GLN A 212 11.30 -10.36 8.12
C GLN A 212 12.56 -10.46 9.00
N LEU A 213 12.49 -11.23 10.08
CA LEU A 213 13.55 -11.31 11.09
C LEU A 213 14.16 -12.71 11.11
N ARG A 214 15.48 -12.84 11.00
CA ARG A 214 16.12 -14.15 11.03
C ARG A 214 16.20 -14.61 12.48
N ILE A 215 15.75 -15.84 12.74
CA ILE A 215 15.67 -16.38 14.10
C ILE A 215 17.04 -16.93 14.48
N ARG A 216 17.62 -16.38 15.55
CA ARG A 216 18.90 -16.83 16.11
C ARG A 216 18.71 -17.94 17.13
N GLU A 217 17.64 -17.84 17.92
CA GLU A 217 17.38 -18.74 19.04
C GLU A 217 15.88 -18.79 19.33
N ALA A 218 15.39 -19.95 19.75
CA ALA A 218 14.03 -20.12 20.22
C ALA A 218 13.99 -20.85 21.57
N VAL A 219 13.31 -20.27 22.56
CA VAL A 219 13.05 -20.90 23.85
C VAL A 219 11.61 -21.39 23.88
N VAL A 220 11.44 -22.71 23.87
CA VAL A 220 10.13 -23.36 23.75
C VAL A 220 9.60 -23.74 25.13
N THR A 221 8.38 -23.32 25.43
CA THR A 221 7.60 -23.81 26.57
C THR A 221 6.34 -24.52 26.05
N LYS A 222 5.53 -25.07 26.96
CA LYS A 222 4.29 -25.74 26.59
C LYS A 222 3.36 -24.82 25.78
N ASP A 223 3.19 -23.57 26.23
CA ASP A 223 2.16 -22.68 25.69
C ASP A 223 2.73 -21.56 24.80
N SER A 224 4.05 -21.33 24.81
CA SER A 224 4.68 -20.22 24.09
C SER A 224 6.07 -20.57 23.55
N ILE A 225 6.50 -19.82 22.53
CA ILE A 225 7.87 -19.81 22.04
C ILE A 225 8.39 -18.38 22.14
N THR A 226 9.56 -18.19 22.75
CA THR A 226 10.28 -16.92 22.74
C THR A 226 11.32 -16.95 21.63
N LEU A 227 11.20 -16.07 20.64
CA LEU A 227 12.09 -15.95 19.50
C LEU A 227 13.05 -14.78 19.70
N LEU A 228 14.34 -15.04 19.53
CA LEU A 228 15.39 -14.03 19.50
C LEU A 228 15.98 -13.96 18.10
N PHE A 229 16.36 -12.76 17.67
CA PHE A 229 16.71 -12.49 16.28
C PHE A 229 18.21 -12.26 16.08
N HIS A 230 18.66 -12.40 14.83
CA HIS A 230 20.00 -12.00 14.42
C HIS A 230 20.11 -10.48 14.28
N GLU A 231 21.35 -9.99 14.30
CA GLU A 231 21.67 -8.61 13.96
C GLU A 231 21.98 -8.49 12.45
N PRO A 232 21.70 -7.33 11.83
CA PRO A 232 21.32 -6.05 12.46
C PRO A 232 19.82 -5.86 12.74
N GLU A 233 18.95 -6.74 12.23
CA GLU A 233 17.51 -6.53 12.26
C GLU A 233 16.90 -6.64 13.66
N GLY A 234 17.49 -7.44 14.56
CA GLY A 234 17.03 -7.59 15.94
C GLY A 234 17.05 -6.27 16.71
N LYS A 235 18.19 -5.56 16.68
CA LYS A 235 18.31 -4.22 17.27
C LYS A 235 17.36 -3.22 16.61
N ILE A 236 17.39 -3.13 15.28
CA ILE A 236 16.57 -2.16 14.52
C ILE A 236 15.08 -2.34 14.83
N GLN A 237 14.56 -3.58 14.74
CA GLN A 237 13.17 -3.91 15.03
C GLN A 237 12.76 -3.59 16.48
N ASN A 238 13.70 -3.65 17.41
CA ASN A 238 13.42 -3.36 18.81
C ASN A 238 13.40 -1.85 19.12
N GLU A 239 14.31 -1.10 18.49
CA GLU A 239 14.56 0.32 18.78
C GLU A 239 13.67 1.28 17.97
N HIS A 240 13.31 0.94 16.73
CA HIS A 240 12.46 1.82 15.94
C HIS A 240 11.07 2.01 16.60
N PRO A 241 10.54 3.24 16.61
CA PRO A 241 9.24 3.51 17.21
C PRO A 241 8.07 3.30 16.23
N TRP A 242 8.32 3.38 14.92
CA TRP A 242 7.28 3.29 13.88
C TRP A 242 7.77 2.53 12.64
N PRO A 243 6.90 1.75 11.99
CA PRO A 243 5.75 1.06 12.59
C PRO A 243 6.21 -0.04 13.57
N LYS A 244 5.50 -0.31 14.66
CA LYS A 244 5.98 -1.21 15.74
C LYS A 244 5.01 -2.39 15.97
N PRO A 245 5.41 -3.56 16.51
CA PRO A 245 4.47 -4.65 16.74
C PRO A 245 3.24 -4.18 17.53
N TRP A 246 2.06 -4.41 16.96
CA TRP A 246 0.79 -3.94 17.50
C TRP A 246 0.33 -4.88 18.62
N LEU A 247 0.02 -4.32 19.79
CA LEU A 247 -0.52 -5.06 20.93
C LEU A 247 -1.86 -4.44 21.30
N SER A 248 -2.95 -5.13 20.99
CA SER A 248 -4.31 -4.62 21.21
C SER A 248 -5.24 -5.71 21.71
N LYS A 249 -6.00 -5.36 22.75
CA LYS A 249 -7.08 -6.21 23.29
C LYS A 249 -8.37 -6.11 22.46
N GLU A 250 -8.50 -5.09 21.63
CA GLU A 250 -9.74 -4.79 20.89
C GLU A 250 -9.76 -5.42 19.51
N HIS A 251 -8.64 -5.34 18.78
CA HIS A 251 -8.55 -5.78 17.38
C HIS A 251 -7.55 -6.91 17.15
N GLY A 252 -6.90 -7.38 18.21
CA GLY A 252 -5.88 -8.43 18.16
C GLY A 252 -4.47 -7.87 17.93
N ASN A 253 -3.47 -8.64 18.38
CA ASN A 253 -2.06 -8.29 18.22
C ASN A 253 -1.58 -8.49 16.78
N SER A 254 -0.34 -8.08 16.47
CA SER A 254 0.33 -8.36 15.19
C SER A 254 0.27 -9.82 14.79
N ALA A 255 -0.09 -10.07 13.52
CA ALA A 255 -0.10 -11.39 12.91
C ALA A 255 1.32 -11.81 12.49
N PHE A 256 1.61 -13.12 12.45
CA PHE A 256 2.94 -13.62 12.12
C PHE A 256 2.90 -14.99 11.44
N ARG A 257 4.01 -15.38 10.79
CA ARG A 257 4.33 -16.77 10.41
C ARG A 257 5.82 -17.05 10.55
N LEU A 258 6.15 -18.32 10.66
CA LEU A 258 7.53 -18.81 10.53
C LEU A 258 7.73 -19.34 9.11
N VAL A 259 8.91 -19.10 8.55
CA VAL A 259 9.25 -19.54 7.18
C VAL A 259 10.65 -20.15 7.14
N ASN A 260 10.97 -20.81 6.02
CA ASN A 260 12.29 -21.35 5.71
C ASN A 260 12.72 -22.52 6.61
N ALA A 261 11.87 -23.54 6.72
CA ALA A 261 12.27 -24.82 7.30
C ALA A 261 11.65 -25.97 6.51
N LEU A 262 12.39 -27.08 6.41
CA LEU A 262 11.91 -28.30 5.78
C LEU A 262 10.65 -28.82 6.49
N GLU A 263 10.57 -28.67 7.81
CA GLU A 263 9.42 -29.10 8.62
C GLU A 263 8.12 -28.34 8.30
N PHE A 264 8.21 -27.18 7.64
CA PHE A 264 7.03 -26.44 7.15
C PHE A 264 6.61 -26.86 5.74
N LEU A 265 7.37 -27.72 5.06
CA LEU A 265 7.00 -28.23 3.75
C LEU A 265 5.90 -29.28 3.92
N ASP A 266 4.63 -28.90 3.73
CA ASP A 266 3.48 -29.79 3.95
C ASP A 266 2.34 -29.67 2.92
N GLN A 267 2.33 -28.63 2.08
CA GLN A 267 1.33 -28.43 1.04
C GLN A 267 1.89 -28.47 -0.41
N PRO A 268 1.06 -28.84 -1.41
CA PRO A 268 1.45 -28.75 -2.81
C PRO A 268 1.83 -27.34 -3.25
N GLY A 269 2.98 -27.22 -3.92
CA GLY A 269 3.53 -25.96 -4.40
C GLY A 269 4.52 -25.31 -3.44
N GLU A 270 4.76 -25.87 -2.26
CA GLU A 270 5.79 -25.38 -1.36
C GLU A 270 7.19 -25.90 -1.71
N TRP A 271 8.24 -25.16 -1.34
CA TRP A 271 9.63 -25.54 -1.53
C TRP A 271 10.54 -25.11 -0.36
N PHE A 272 11.68 -25.80 -0.23
CA PHE A 272 12.73 -25.48 0.75
C PHE A 272 14.13 -25.65 0.13
N LEU A 273 15.02 -24.68 0.37
CA LEU A 273 16.45 -24.78 0.06
C LEU A 273 17.20 -25.20 1.33
N ASP A 274 17.75 -26.40 1.32
CA ASP A 274 18.68 -26.88 2.34
C ASP A 274 20.08 -26.40 1.96
N GLU A 275 20.48 -25.26 2.52
CA GLU A 275 21.77 -24.62 2.21
C GLU A 275 22.96 -25.44 2.73
N ASP A 276 22.78 -26.21 3.81
CA ASP A 276 23.82 -27.07 4.39
C ASP A 276 24.08 -28.30 3.51
N GLN A 277 23.01 -28.91 2.98
CA GLN A 277 23.12 -30.08 2.09
C GLN A 277 23.21 -29.71 0.61
N HIS A 278 23.05 -28.43 0.29
CA HIS A 278 22.98 -27.90 -1.07
C HIS A 278 21.90 -28.58 -1.93
N LYS A 279 20.69 -28.72 -1.38
CA LYS A 279 19.55 -29.38 -2.05
C LYS A 279 18.31 -28.52 -2.04
N VAL A 280 17.49 -28.67 -3.07
CA VAL A 280 16.19 -28.02 -3.17
C VAL A 280 15.12 -29.07 -3.13
N TYR A 281 14.20 -28.94 -2.19
CA TYR A 281 13.04 -29.79 -1.99
C TYR A 281 11.81 -29.04 -2.50
N TYR A 282 10.96 -29.72 -3.27
CA TYR A 282 9.73 -29.14 -3.80
C TYR A 282 8.58 -30.12 -3.64
N TYR A 283 7.51 -29.72 -2.96
CA TYR A 283 6.26 -30.47 -2.94
C TYR A 283 5.54 -30.20 -4.26
N LYS A 284 5.58 -31.20 -5.15
CA LYS A 284 5.02 -31.05 -6.49
C LYS A 284 3.50 -30.88 -6.47
N ARG A 285 2.96 -29.95 -7.28
CA ARG A 285 1.51 -29.83 -7.44
C ARG A 285 0.92 -31.07 -8.13
N PRO A 286 -0.38 -31.36 -7.93
CA PRO A 286 -1.00 -32.56 -8.50
C PRO A 286 -0.92 -32.64 -10.03
N ASP A 287 -0.99 -31.49 -10.71
CA ASP A 287 -1.01 -31.35 -12.17
C ASP A 287 0.39 -31.30 -12.81
N GLU A 288 1.45 -31.18 -12.02
CA GLU A 288 2.83 -31.10 -12.52
C GLU A 288 3.40 -32.49 -12.77
N GLN A 289 4.18 -32.67 -13.84
CA GLN A 289 4.86 -33.94 -14.13
C GLN A 289 6.37 -33.80 -13.91
N LEU A 290 6.99 -34.78 -13.25
CA LEU A 290 8.40 -34.71 -12.86
C LEU A 290 9.34 -34.45 -14.06
N ASN A 291 9.11 -35.12 -15.19
CA ASN A 291 9.91 -35.00 -16.41
C ASN A 291 9.63 -33.70 -17.21
N GLN A 292 8.68 -32.88 -16.78
CA GLN A 292 8.30 -31.62 -17.40
C GLN A 292 8.47 -30.42 -16.44
N LEU A 293 9.09 -30.65 -15.26
CA LEU A 293 9.35 -29.58 -14.31
C LEU A 293 10.33 -28.57 -14.92
N ASN A 294 9.82 -27.37 -15.20
CA ASN A 294 10.62 -26.21 -15.56
C ASN A 294 10.74 -25.31 -14.33
N VAL A 295 11.82 -25.49 -13.56
CA VAL A 295 12.02 -24.77 -12.31
C VAL A 295 13.08 -23.69 -12.47
N VAL A 296 12.74 -22.44 -12.15
CA VAL A 296 13.66 -21.30 -12.20
C VAL A 296 13.74 -20.63 -10.84
N VAL A 297 14.96 -20.31 -10.41
CA VAL A 297 15.23 -19.51 -9.20
C VAL A 297 15.99 -18.25 -9.57
N PRO A 298 15.75 -17.11 -8.91
CA PRO A 298 16.36 -15.84 -9.29
C PRO A 298 17.83 -15.78 -8.85
N TYR A 299 18.69 -15.13 -9.64
CA TYR A 299 20.10 -14.92 -9.31
C TYR A 299 20.51 -13.45 -9.42
N LEU A 300 20.28 -12.81 -10.57
CA LEU A 300 20.58 -11.38 -10.74
C LEU A 300 19.54 -10.51 -10.05
N GLU A 301 19.96 -9.57 -9.20
CA GLU A 301 19.05 -8.60 -8.59
C GLU A 301 18.56 -7.55 -9.60
N THR A 302 19.47 -7.06 -10.47
CA THR A 302 19.14 -6.19 -11.59
C THR A 302 19.47 -6.86 -12.92
N ILE A 303 18.49 -6.95 -13.82
CA ILE A 303 18.64 -7.53 -15.16
C ILE A 303 19.19 -6.48 -16.12
N LEU A 304 18.63 -5.27 -16.11
CA LEU A 304 19.04 -4.15 -16.97
C LEU A 304 19.22 -2.87 -16.17
N ARG A 305 20.32 -2.16 -16.43
CA ARG A 305 20.60 -0.84 -15.86
C ARG A 305 20.91 0.15 -16.97
N MET A 306 20.17 1.26 -16.98
CA MET A 306 20.49 2.43 -17.81
C MET A 306 21.11 3.49 -16.89
N GLN A 307 22.42 3.66 -17.01
CA GLN A 307 23.19 4.48 -16.07
C GLN A 307 24.04 5.50 -16.82
N GLY A 308 23.80 6.77 -16.54
CA GLY A 308 24.71 7.86 -16.90
C GLY A 308 25.36 8.52 -15.69
N THR A 309 25.78 9.76 -15.91
CA THR A 309 26.22 10.71 -14.88
C THR A 309 25.48 12.04 -15.07
N LEU A 310 25.58 12.96 -14.11
CA LEU A 310 24.97 14.29 -14.25
C LEU A 310 25.54 15.07 -15.44
N GLU A 311 26.80 14.81 -15.79
CA GLU A 311 27.53 15.45 -16.87
C GLU A 311 27.26 14.77 -18.21
N SER A 312 27.04 13.45 -18.20
CA SER A 312 26.81 12.64 -19.39
C SER A 312 25.69 11.63 -19.12
N PRO A 313 24.41 12.06 -19.15
CA PRO A 313 23.29 11.16 -18.96
C PRO A 313 23.06 10.29 -20.20
N VAL A 314 22.38 9.15 -20.04
CA VAL A 314 21.94 8.33 -21.19
C VAL A 314 20.72 8.97 -21.83
N ARG A 315 20.74 9.20 -23.15
CA ARG A 315 19.67 9.91 -23.86
C ARG A 315 19.09 9.15 -25.04
N HIS A 316 17.79 9.33 -25.29
CA HIS A 316 17.11 8.84 -26.49
C HIS A 316 17.32 7.34 -26.77
N VAL A 317 17.28 6.54 -25.70
CA VAL A 317 17.26 5.07 -25.76
C VAL A 317 15.84 4.61 -25.44
N TYR A 318 15.27 3.81 -26.33
CA TYR A 318 13.88 3.37 -26.28
C TYR A 318 13.81 1.85 -26.25
N ILE A 319 13.13 1.30 -25.24
CA ILE A 319 12.91 -0.14 -25.09
C ILE A 319 11.44 -0.45 -25.31
N GLU A 320 11.15 -1.41 -26.21
CA GLU A 320 9.80 -1.76 -26.59
C GLU A 320 9.59 -3.28 -26.65
N GLY A 321 8.50 -3.78 -26.07
CA GLY A 321 8.06 -5.17 -26.30
C GLY A 321 8.94 -6.25 -25.67
N LEU A 322 9.75 -5.92 -24.66
CA LEU A 322 10.59 -6.88 -23.94
C LEU A 322 9.92 -7.39 -22.67
N GLN A 323 10.31 -8.57 -22.20
CA GLN A 323 9.91 -9.08 -20.88
C GLN A 323 11.12 -9.18 -19.95
N PHE A 324 10.93 -8.85 -18.68
CA PHE A 324 11.92 -8.96 -17.61
C PHE A 324 11.39 -9.90 -16.53
N GLN A 325 12.13 -10.99 -16.25
CA GLN A 325 11.70 -12.04 -15.34
C GLN A 325 12.80 -12.53 -14.41
N HIS A 326 12.41 -13.10 -13.27
CA HIS A 326 13.28 -13.84 -12.34
C HIS A 326 14.44 -13.01 -11.78
N SER A 327 14.21 -11.74 -11.43
CA SER A 327 15.19 -10.96 -10.66
C SER A 327 15.15 -11.32 -9.17
N SER A 328 16.31 -11.27 -8.51
CA SER A 328 16.50 -11.61 -7.09
C SER A 328 16.45 -10.39 -6.18
N TRP A 329 16.42 -10.63 -4.87
CA TRP A 329 16.75 -9.67 -3.84
C TRP A 329 17.09 -10.40 -2.54
N LEU A 330 18.35 -10.34 -2.11
CA LEU A 330 18.85 -11.17 -1.01
C LEU A 330 19.02 -10.43 0.32
N ARG A 331 18.80 -9.11 0.35
CA ARG A 331 18.92 -8.35 1.61
C ARG A 331 18.11 -8.96 2.78
N PRO A 332 16.84 -9.42 2.61
CA PRO A 332 16.11 -10.04 3.71
C PRO A 332 16.76 -11.33 4.23
N HIS A 333 17.48 -12.06 3.38
CA HIS A 333 18.23 -13.26 3.76
C HIS A 333 19.53 -12.90 4.51
N ASP A 334 20.24 -11.86 4.09
CA ASP A 334 21.55 -11.50 4.66
C ASP A 334 21.49 -10.59 5.90
N TYR A 335 20.46 -9.74 6.00
CA TYR A 335 20.38 -8.66 7.00
C TYR A 335 18.98 -8.50 7.62
N GLY A 336 18.08 -9.45 7.39
CA GLY A 336 16.66 -9.27 7.68
C GLY A 336 16.03 -8.12 6.88
N HIS A 337 14.79 -7.76 7.21
CA HIS A 337 14.09 -6.65 6.60
C HIS A 337 13.14 -6.01 7.60
N VAL A 338 13.34 -4.73 7.89
CA VAL A 338 12.47 -3.91 8.72
C VAL A 338 12.25 -2.61 7.96
N ALA A 339 11.02 -2.36 7.51
CA ALA A 339 10.71 -1.21 6.68
C ALA A 339 10.02 -0.08 7.46
N LEU A 340 10.33 1.16 7.07
CA LEU A 340 9.58 2.33 7.50
C LEU A 340 8.23 2.38 6.77
N GLN A 341 8.27 2.43 5.44
CA GLN A 341 7.09 2.52 4.56
C GLN A 341 7.50 2.23 3.10
N ALA A 342 6.55 1.74 2.29
CA ALA A 342 6.74 1.48 0.85
C ALA A 342 7.91 0.51 0.51
N GLY A 343 8.27 -0.37 1.44
CA GLY A 343 9.40 -1.30 1.32
C GLY A 343 10.79 -0.69 1.57
N MET A 344 10.88 0.60 1.87
CA MET A 344 12.15 1.26 2.22
C MET A 344 12.61 0.80 3.59
N TYR A 345 13.73 0.07 3.64
CA TYR A 345 14.21 -0.59 4.85
C TYR A 345 15.07 0.34 5.70
N PHE A 346 15.02 0.17 7.01
CA PHE A 346 15.91 0.90 7.92
C PHE A 346 17.38 0.45 7.76
N LEU A 347 18.26 1.45 7.75
CA LEU A 347 19.68 1.32 8.03
C LEU A 347 19.94 1.60 9.52
N ASP A 348 19.24 2.59 10.08
CA ASP A 348 19.18 2.89 11.50
C ASP A 348 17.84 3.60 11.81
N ALA A 349 17.30 3.38 13.01
CA ALA A 349 16.09 4.08 13.47
C ALA A 349 15.87 3.98 14.98
N TYR A 350 15.49 5.09 15.60
CA TYR A 350 15.29 5.16 17.05
C TYR A 350 14.37 6.31 17.47
N LYS A 351 13.86 6.22 18.71
CA LYS A 351 13.06 7.26 19.35
C LYS A 351 13.94 8.40 19.88
N LEU A 352 13.52 9.64 19.67
CA LEU A 352 14.16 10.84 20.20
C LEU A 352 13.71 11.12 21.64
N THR A 353 14.63 11.58 22.49
CA THR A 353 14.34 12.05 23.86
C THR A 353 15.31 13.18 24.23
N PRO A 354 14.87 14.46 24.27
CA PRO A 354 13.52 14.95 23.94
C PRO A 354 13.17 14.82 22.45
N PRO A 355 11.87 14.86 22.08
CA PRO A 355 11.47 14.91 20.67
C PRO A 355 11.92 16.20 19.99
N GLY A 356 12.10 16.12 18.68
CA GLY A 356 12.21 17.24 17.77
C GLY A 356 13.56 17.38 17.06
N THR A 357 13.54 18.03 15.90
CA THR A 357 14.71 18.64 15.25
C THR A 357 14.54 20.17 15.23
N ALA A 358 15.54 20.90 14.72
CA ALA A 358 15.43 22.35 14.56
C ALA A 358 14.22 22.76 13.68
N ASP A 359 13.88 21.95 12.69
CA ASP A 359 12.78 22.22 11.74
C ASP A 359 11.44 21.59 12.15
N LYS A 360 11.45 20.53 12.97
CA LYS A 360 10.24 19.78 13.36
C LYS A 360 10.28 19.41 14.84
N THR A 361 9.83 20.33 15.71
CA THR A 361 9.91 20.19 17.18
C THR A 361 9.08 19.02 17.73
N GLY A 362 8.07 18.55 17.01
CA GLY A 362 7.22 17.41 17.39
C GLY A 362 7.72 16.04 16.90
N LEU A 363 8.81 15.98 16.11
CA LEU A 363 9.31 14.73 15.56
C LEU A 363 9.82 13.82 16.66
N GLU A 364 9.22 12.64 16.84
CA GLU A 364 9.61 11.75 17.94
C GLU A 364 10.65 10.68 17.57
N ASN A 365 11.11 10.64 16.33
CA ASN A 365 12.01 9.59 15.84
C ASN A 365 12.98 10.10 14.78
N GLN A 366 14.06 9.35 14.55
CA GLN A 366 14.92 9.50 13.38
C GLN A 366 15.05 8.17 12.67
N ALA A 367 15.24 8.25 11.35
CA ALA A 367 15.44 7.08 10.51
C ALA A 367 16.35 7.39 9.32
N TRP A 368 17.19 6.42 8.96
CA TRP A 368 17.93 6.37 7.70
C TRP A 368 17.53 5.11 6.95
N LEU A 369 17.43 5.22 5.63
CA LEU A 369 16.77 4.22 4.81
C LEU A 369 17.66 3.76 3.68
N GLY A 370 17.53 2.48 3.33
CA GLY A 370 17.97 1.99 2.04
C GLY A 370 16.77 1.56 1.19
N ARG A 371 17.07 1.24 -0.07
CA ARG A 371 16.08 1.01 -1.12
C ARG A 371 16.17 -0.43 -1.63
N PRO A 372 15.05 -1.16 -1.80
CA PRO A 372 15.04 -2.47 -2.43
C PRO A 372 15.57 -2.42 -3.87
N GLU A 373 16.20 -3.51 -4.32
CA GLU A 373 16.66 -3.63 -5.71
C GLU A 373 15.50 -3.77 -6.70
N ALA A 374 15.77 -3.47 -7.97
CA ALA A 374 14.81 -3.56 -9.07
C ALA A 374 15.33 -4.35 -10.26
N ALA A 375 14.42 -5.03 -10.97
CA ALA A 375 14.77 -5.76 -12.19
C ALA A 375 15.32 -4.84 -13.29
N VAL A 376 14.77 -3.63 -13.39
CA VAL A 376 15.26 -2.58 -14.30
C VAL A 376 15.47 -1.28 -13.52
N VAL A 377 16.66 -0.69 -13.65
CA VAL A 377 17.04 0.56 -12.97
C VAL A 377 17.44 1.61 -14.00
N LEU A 378 16.92 2.82 -13.85
CA LEU A 378 17.28 4.00 -14.65
C LEU A 378 17.81 5.10 -13.73
N SER A 379 19.01 5.59 -14.01
CA SER A 379 19.64 6.67 -13.26
C SER A 379 20.43 7.56 -14.20
N HIS A 380 20.30 8.88 -14.05
CA HIS A 380 20.96 9.85 -14.92
C HIS A 380 20.59 9.64 -16.40
N THR A 381 19.29 9.71 -16.68
CA THR A 381 18.69 9.49 -18.00
C THR A 381 17.96 10.74 -18.47
N ALA A 382 17.86 10.93 -19.79
CA ALA A 382 17.04 12.00 -20.34
C ALA A 382 16.35 11.59 -21.65
N HIS A 383 15.05 11.86 -21.75
CA HIS A 383 14.25 11.55 -22.94
C HIS A 383 14.36 10.09 -23.37
N THR A 384 14.31 9.17 -22.41
CA THR A 384 14.29 7.72 -22.63
C THR A 384 12.87 7.18 -22.52
N LYS A 385 12.62 5.99 -23.07
CA LYS A 385 11.27 5.43 -23.14
C LYS A 385 11.28 3.93 -22.86
N ILE A 386 10.40 3.47 -21.99
CA ILE A 386 10.10 2.06 -21.76
C ILE A 386 8.63 1.83 -22.11
N SER A 387 8.35 1.00 -23.11
CA SER A 387 6.97 0.78 -23.56
C SER A 387 6.62 -0.65 -23.94
N ALA A 388 5.35 -1.02 -23.80
CA ALA A 388 4.86 -2.35 -24.17
C ALA A 388 5.65 -3.52 -23.55
N CYS A 389 6.35 -3.28 -22.43
CA CYS A 389 7.16 -4.28 -21.75
C CYS A 389 6.35 -5.01 -20.68
N ARG A 390 6.84 -6.18 -20.27
CA ARG A 390 6.25 -6.98 -19.18
C ARG A 390 7.28 -7.23 -18.09
N PHE A 391 6.89 -6.95 -16.85
CA PHE A 391 7.68 -7.19 -15.65
C PHE A 391 6.95 -8.24 -14.84
N SER A 392 7.52 -9.44 -14.73
CA SER A 392 6.86 -10.52 -14.00
C SER A 392 7.79 -11.53 -13.38
N HIS A 393 7.34 -12.22 -12.34
CA HIS A 393 8.14 -13.22 -11.63
C HIS A 393 9.38 -12.59 -11.00
N LEU A 394 9.19 -11.50 -10.24
CA LEU A 394 10.29 -10.70 -9.68
C LEU A 394 10.28 -10.76 -8.15
N ALA A 395 11.46 -10.80 -7.53
CA ALA A 395 11.59 -10.89 -6.07
C ALA A 395 11.28 -9.58 -5.34
N ALA A 396 11.63 -8.42 -5.93
CA ALA A 396 11.53 -7.11 -5.29
C ALA A 396 10.85 -6.10 -6.23
N THR A 397 11.54 -5.03 -6.65
CA THR A 397 10.91 -3.96 -7.46
C THR A 397 10.87 -4.30 -8.95
N GLY A 398 9.79 -3.93 -9.64
CA GLY A 398 9.68 -4.08 -11.09
C GLY A 398 10.64 -3.17 -11.86
N ILE A 399 10.40 -1.85 -11.77
CA ILE A 399 11.25 -0.82 -12.38
C ILE A 399 11.47 0.35 -11.44
N ASP A 400 12.68 0.91 -11.46
CA ASP A 400 13.10 2.00 -10.60
C ASP A 400 13.75 3.15 -11.39
N TYR A 401 13.06 4.30 -11.47
CA TYR A 401 13.62 5.57 -11.90
C TYR A 401 14.22 6.26 -10.67
N ARG A 402 15.48 5.94 -10.39
CA ARG A 402 16.09 6.14 -9.08
C ARG A 402 16.45 7.59 -8.79
N GLU A 403 17.11 8.25 -9.74
CA GLU A 403 17.59 9.63 -9.63
C GLU A 403 17.97 10.22 -11.00
N ALA A 404 17.98 11.55 -11.08
CA ALA A 404 18.44 12.33 -12.23
C ALA A 404 17.80 11.91 -13.56
N ASN A 405 16.51 11.59 -13.54
CA ASN A 405 15.74 11.19 -14.72
C ASN A 405 14.98 12.40 -15.27
N LEU A 406 15.25 12.79 -16.51
CA LEU A 406 14.69 14.00 -17.12
C LEU A 406 13.78 13.67 -18.31
N GLN A 407 12.49 13.95 -18.18
CA GLN A 407 11.50 13.80 -19.26
C GLN A 407 11.49 12.40 -19.89
N ASP A 408 11.69 11.37 -19.08
CA ASP A 408 11.54 9.98 -19.50
C ASP A 408 10.05 9.58 -19.59
N THR A 409 9.77 8.45 -20.24
CA THR A 409 8.39 7.94 -20.41
C THR A 409 8.29 6.45 -20.14
N LEU A 410 7.37 6.06 -19.24
CA LEU A 410 6.97 4.68 -18.97
C LEU A 410 5.52 4.46 -19.39
N ILE A 411 5.29 3.80 -20.53
CA ILE A 411 3.95 3.71 -21.13
C ILE A 411 3.52 2.31 -21.58
N ALA A 412 2.28 1.94 -21.29
CA ALA A 412 1.67 0.71 -21.81
C ALA A 412 2.37 -0.58 -21.38
N ASN A 413 2.88 -0.65 -20.15
CA ASN A 413 3.56 -1.83 -19.61
C ASN A 413 2.65 -2.65 -18.69
N LEU A 414 3.01 -3.92 -18.50
CA LEU A 414 2.39 -4.84 -17.54
C LEU A 414 3.34 -5.14 -16.38
N PHE A 415 2.85 -5.03 -15.15
CA PHE A 415 3.54 -5.44 -13.92
C PHE A 415 2.68 -6.48 -13.19
N GLN A 416 3.22 -7.68 -12.96
CA GLN A 416 2.50 -8.75 -12.27
C GLN A 416 3.41 -9.80 -11.62
N ASP A 417 2.99 -10.43 -10.52
CA ASP A 417 3.80 -11.38 -9.77
C ASP A 417 5.16 -10.77 -9.37
N ILE A 418 5.09 -9.76 -8.51
CA ILE A 418 6.23 -8.99 -8.03
C ILE A 418 6.22 -9.02 -6.50
N GLY A 419 7.34 -9.40 -5.88
CA GLY A 419 7.45 -9.52 -4.42
C GLY A 419 7.44 -8.20 -3.68
N GLY A 420 7.87 -7.11 -4.33
CA GLY A 420 7.84 -5.74 -3.79
C GLY A 420 7.04 -4.75 -4.66
N SER A 421 7.48 -3.49 -4.70
CA SER A 421 6.80 -2.41 -5.42
C SER A 421 6.79 -2.61 -6.94
N GLY A 422 5.73 -2.20 -7.62
CA GLY A 422 5.66 -2.27 -9.08
C GLY A 422 6.63 -1.28 -9.74
N ILE A 423 6.42 0.01 -9.45
CA ILE A 423 7.15 1.13 -10.05
C ILE A 423 7.62 2.08 -8.94
N LEU A 424 8.90 2.44 -8.92
CA LEU A 424 9.46 3.46 -8.02
C LEU A 424 10.06 4.64 -8.78
N LEU A 425 9.81 5.87 -8.31
CA LEU A 425 10.22 7.13 -8.95
C LEU A 425 10.88 8.08 -7.94
N GLY A 426 12.01 8.67 -8.31
CA GLY A 426 12.72 9.66 -7.51
C GLY A 426 13.29 9.12 -6.22
N GLN A 427 13.71 10.02 -5.33
CA GLN A 427 14.43 9.68 -4.10
C GLN A 427 13.49 9.53 -2.90
N PHE A 428 13.80 8.61 -1.99
CA PHE A 428 13.09 8.39 -0.72
C PHE A 428 14.02 8.77 0.45
N SER A 429 14.70 9.91 0.28
CA SER A 429 15.95 10.29 0.95
C SER A 429 17.15 9.44 0.53
N ASP A 430 18.34 10.03 0.61
CA ASP A 430 19.60 9.30 0.41
C ASP A 430 19.96 8.54 1.69
N GLU A 431 20.76 7.48 1.57
CA GLU A 431 21.12 6.62 2.72
C GLU A 431 21.81 7.39 3.86
N GLN A 432 22.45 8.52 3.54
CA GLN A 432 23.14 9.38 4.51
C GLN A 432 22.24 10.49 5.08
N VAL A 433 21.03 10.66 4.54
CA VAL A 433 20.11 11.75 4.89
C VAL A 433 18.97 11.19 5.73
N GLU A 434 18.72 11.84 6.86
CA GLU A 434 17.61 11.49 7.75
C GLU A 434 16.26 11.64 7.02
N ALA A 435 15.40 10.63 7.13
CA ALA A 435 14.25 10.44 6.27
C ALA A 435 13.18 11.53 6.38
N HIS A 436 13.08 12.24 7.50
CA HIS A 436 12.06 13.26 7.77
C HIS A 436 12.55 14.69 7.45
N LEU A 437 13.81 14.85 7.01
CA LEU A 437 14.32 16.14 6.57
C LEU A 437 13.78 16.50 5.17
N PRO A 438 13.46 17.78 4.91
CA PRO A 438 13.06 18.21 3.59
C PRO A 438 14.20 18.03 2.59
N PHE A 439 13.94 17.34 1.49
CA PHE A 439 14.94 17.13 0.45
C PHE A 439 14.99 18.31 -0.54
N GLN A 440 16.05 19.09 -0.44
CA GLN A 440 16.33 20.25 -1.29
C GLN A 440 17.81 20.23 -1.73
N PRO A 441 18.18 19.43 -2.74
CA PRO A 441 19.56 19.31 -3.18
C PRO A 441 20.05 20.63 -3.80
N SER A 442 21.33 20.96 -3.58
CA SER A 442 21.97 22.13 -4.19
C SER A 442 22.06 22.01 -5.71
N ASP A 443 22.33 20.80 -6.21
CA ASP A 443 22.26 20.46 -7.62
C ASP A 443 20.90 19.83 -7.94
N GLN A 444 20.03 20.61 -8.57
CA GLN A 444 18.68 20.17 -8.90
C GLN A 444 18.64 19.13 -10.04
N ARG A 445 19.76 18.87 -10.73
CA ARG A 445 19.84 17.82 -11.76
C ARG A 445 19.67 16.41 -11.19
N ILE A 446 19.85 16.23 -9.89
CA ILE A 446 19.66 14.96 -9.17
C ILE A 446 18.17 14.57 -9.11
N LEU A 447 17.25 15.52 -9.26
CA LEU A 447 15.81 15.26 -9.16
C LEU A 447 15.30 14.52 -10.40
N THR A 448 14.41 13.56 -10.19
CA THR A 448 13.54 13.05 -11.25
C THR A 448 12.51 14.12 -11.62
N ASP A 449 12.56 14.57 -12.87
CA ASP A 449 11.87 15.76 -13.36
C ASP A 449 11.14 15.49 -14.68
N GLY A 450 9.83 15.69 -14.70
CA GLY A 450 9.03 15.61 -15.93
C GLY A 450 8.77 14.18 -16.45
N LEU A 451 8.98 13.16 -15.62
CA LEU A 451 8.67 11.76 -15.97
C LEU A 451 7.17 11.56 -16.21
N VAL A 452 6.83 10.82 -17.25
CA VAL A 452 5.45 10.43 -17.58
C VAL A 452 5.26 8.93 -17.39
N VAL A 453 4.35 8.54 -16.50
CA VAL A 453 3.94 7.15 -16.22
C VAL A 453 2.50 6.98 -16.63
N GLN A 454 2.27 6.35 -17.79
CA GLN A 454 0.95 6.35 -18.42
C GLN A 454 0.47 4.98 -18.92
N ASN A 455 -0.84 4.70 -18.83
CA ASN A 455 -1.46 3.52 -19.45
C ASN A 455 -0.83 2.18 -19.02
N ASN A 456 -0.25 2.08 -17.83
CA ASN A 456 0.32 0.83 -17.33
C ASN A 456 -0.73 0.03 -16.56
N LEU A 457 -0.65 -1.30 -16.65
CA LEU A 457 -1.43 -2.23 -15.82
C LEU A 457 -0.53 -2.77 -14.70
N VAL A 458 -0.87 -2.48 -13.46
CA VAL A 458 -0.14 -2.96 -12.27
C VAL A 458 -1.06 -3.85 -11.45
N GLN A 459 -0.72 -5.12 -11.30
CA GLN A 459 -1.52 -6.05 -10.51
C GLN A 459 -0.67 -7.07 -9.78
N ASP A 460 -1.17 -7.66 -8.68
CA ASP A 460 -0.48 -8.78 -8.00
C ASP A 460 1.01 -8.48 -7.70
N ILE A 461 1.24 -7.30 -7.14
CA ILE A 461 2.56 -6.86 -6.66
C ILE A 461 2.59 -6.93 -5.12
N GLY A 462 3.75 -6.73 -4.51
CA GLY A 462 3.94 -6.82 -3.07
C GLY A 462 3.48 -8.16 -2.49
N ASN A 463 3.65 -9.25 -3.25
CA ASN A 463 3.21 -10.58 -2.84
C ASN A 463 4.15 -11.26 -1.84
N GLU A 464 5.21 -10.57 -1.39
CA GLU A 464 6.06 -10.94 -0.26
C GLU A 464 6.19 -9.81 0.76
N ASP A 465 6.56 -8.60 0.31
CA ASP A 465 6.56 -7.40 1.14
C ASP A 465 5.23 -6.66 1.00
N TRP A 466 4.32 -6.93 1.94
CA TRP A 466 2.97 -6.37 1.94
C TRP A 466 2.92 -4.85 2.17
N GLY A 467 4.01 -4.22 2.63
CA GLY A 467 4.08 -2.76 2.83
C GLY A 467 4.41 -1.97 1.56
N THR A 468 4.59 -2.65 0.42
CA THR A 468 4.94 -2.03 -0.86
C THR A 468 3.74 -1.50 -1.64
N VAL A 469 4.02 -0.67 -2.64
CA VAL A 469 2.98 0.09 -3.37
C VAL A 469 3.00 -0.20 -4.86
N GLY A 470 1.88 0.04 -5.53
CA GLY A 470 1.80 -0.12 -6.98
C GLY A 470 2.73 0.86 -7.72
N ILE A 471 2.57 2.16 -7.43
CA ILE A 471 3.45 3.24 -7.89
C ILE A 471 3.87 4.07 -6.68
N GLY A 472 5.16 4.07 -6.36
CA GLY A 472 5.76 4.92 -5.34
C GLY A 472 6.58 6.03 -5.97
N ALA A 473 6.24 7.29 -5.72
CA ALA A 473 7.00 8.44 -6.15
C ALA A 473 7.43 9.24 -4.93
N GLY A 474 8.73 9.26 -4.61
CA GLY A 474 9.27 9.99 -3.46
C GLY A 474 9.39 11.48 -3.76
N PHE A 475 10.58 12.06 -3.61
CA PHE A 475 10.89 13.42 -4.00
C PHE A 475 11.02 13.54 -5.52
N VAL A 476 9.92 13.91 -6.18
CA VAL A 476 9.84 14.14 -7.63
C VAL A 476 9.19 15.49 -7.96
N ARG A 477 9.44 16.01 -9.17
CA ARG A 477 8.76 17.22 -9.65
C ARG A 477 8.34 17.14 -11.12
N ASN A 478 7.30 17.90 -11.46
CA ASN A 478 6.68 17.91 -12.79
C ASN A 478 6.28 16.52 -13.31
N VAL A 479 6.19 15.51 -12.43
CA VAL A 479 5.88 14.12 -12.82
C VAL A 479 4.40 13.98 -13.09
N SER A 480 4.06 13.15 -14.08
CA SER A 480 2.70 12.84 -14.49
C SER A 480 2.47 11.33 -14.35
N ILE A 481 1.50 10.94 -13.53
CA ILE A 481 1.03 9.56 -13.34
C ILE A 481 -0.41 9.53 -13.82
N GLU A 482 -0.64 9.04 -15.03
CA GLU A 482 -1.92 9.22 -15.73
C GLU A 482 -2.48 7.96 -16.38
N HIS A 483 -3.79 7.76 -16.35
CA HIS A 483 -4.44 6.65 -17.08
C HIS A 483 -3.89 5.25 -16.76
N ASN A 484 -3.32 5.04 -15.57
CA ASN A 484 -2.88 3.70 -15.15
C ASN A 484 -4.05 2.95 -14.53
N GLU A 485 -4.03 1.62 -14.62
CA GLU A 485 -4.94 0.76 -13.86
C GLU A 485 -4.16 -0.10 -12.87
N LEU A 486 -4.50 0.04 -11.60
CA LEU A 486 -3.83 -0.63 -10.48
C LEU A 486 -4.86 -1.47 -9.71
N LEU A 487 -4.54 -2.75 -9.46
CA LEU A 487 -5.46 -3.69 -8.88
C LEU A 487 -4.76 -4.79 -8.08
N ASP A 488 -5.46 -5.42 -7.16
CA ASP A 488 -4.96 -6.59 -6.43
C ASP A 488 -3.65 -6.30 -5.68
N LEU A 489 -3.65 -5.22 -4.90
CA LEU A 489 -2.48 -4.69 -4.18
C LEU A 489 -2.57 -4.95 -2.67
N PRO A 490 -1.44 -5.18 -1.97
CA PRO A 490 -1.44 -5.46 -0.54
C PRO A 490 -1.73 -4.21 0.30
N TYR A 491 -1.35 -3.04 -0.20
CA TYR A 491 -1.40 -1.77 0.50
C TYR A 491 -1.91 -0.65 -0.43
N THR A 492 -1.14 0.42 -0.64
CA THR A 492 -1.54 1.62 -1.40
C THR A 492 -1.33 1.47 -2.90
N GLY A 493 -2.25 2.06 -3.67
CA GLY A 493 -2.15 2.18 -5.13
C GLY A 493 -1.00 3.09 -5.56
N ILE A 494 -1.17 4.38 -5.32
CA ILE A 494 -0.21 5.43 -5.66
C ILE A 494 0.19 6.17 -4.38
N SER A 495 1.48 6.15 -4.06
CA SER A 495 2.08 6.94 -2.98
C SER A 495 2.91 8.06 -3.59
N LEU A 496 2.60 9.32 -3.30
CA LEU A 496 3.28 10.50 -3.87
C LEU A 496 3.82 11.45 -2.78
N GLY A 497 5.12 11.61 -2.76
CA GLY A 497 5.88 12.45 -1.83
C GLY A 497 6.56 11.65 -0.72
N TRP A 498 7.48 12.31 -0.03
CA TRP A 498 8.25 11.73 1.08
C TRP A 498 8.66 12.79 2.09
N GLY A 499 9.05 12.38 3.30
CA GLY A 499 9.68 13.26 4.29
C GLY A 499 8.80 13.80 5.41
N TRP A 500 7.49 13.52 5.42
CA TRP A 500 6.56 13.92 6.49
C TRP A 500 6.71 15.39 6.94
N THR A 501 6.84 16.33 5.98
CA THR A 501 7.22 17.72 6.30
C THR A 501 6.39 18.76 5.53
N PRO A 502 5.77 19.74 6.21
CA PRO A 502 5.09 20.86 5.57
C PRO A 502 6.06 21.90 4.99
N THR A 503 7.37 21.74 5.23
CA THR A 503 8.41 22.61 4.67
C THR A 503 8.49 22.42 3.17
N VAL A 504 8.40 23.53 2.42
CA VAL A 504 8.57 23.54 0.97
C VAL A 504 9.94 22.99 0.63
N ASN A 505 9.94 22.00 -0.26
CA ASN A 505 11.10 21.23 -0.67
C ASN A 505 11.18 21.19 -2.21
N SER A 506 11.90 20.22 -2.75
CA SER A 506 12.17 20.13 -4.19
C SER A 506 10.94 19.77 -5.04
N MET A 507 9.93 19.12 -4.44
CA MET A 507 8.71 18.66 -5.10
C MET A 507 7.81 19.81 -5.54
N ARG A 508 7.22 19.69 -6.72
CA ARG A 508 6.26 20.66 -7.28
C ARG A 508 5.62 20.14 -8.56
N ASN A 509 4.43 20.66 -8.89
CA ASN A 509 3.73 20.46 -10.17
C ASN A 509 3.51 18.98 -10.55
N ASN A 510 3.41 18.08 -9.57
CA ASN A 510 3.13 16.68 -9.84
C ASN A 510 1.65 16.49 -10.21
N ARG A 511 1.34 15.50 -11.03
CA ARG A 511 0.00 15.23 -11.55
C ARG A 511 -0.34 13.76 -11.38
N VAL A 512 -1.45 13.48 -10.69
CA VAL A 512 -2.03 12.14 -10.58
C VAL A 512 -3.43 12.21 -11.16
N LEU A 513 -3.58 11.86 -12.43
CA LEU A 513 -4.81 12.11 -13.20
C LEU A 513 -5.40 10.85 -13.83
N TYR A 514 -6.72 10.69 -13.79
CA TYR A 514 -7.41 9.62 -14.54
C TYR A 514 -6.90 8.20 -14.26
N ASN A 515 -6.33 7.92 -13.08
CA ASN A 515 -5.95 6.55 -12.72
C ASN A 515 -7.16 5.79 -12.17
N ARG A 516 -7.22 4.48 -12.42
CA ARG A 516 -8.21 3.58 -11.84
C ARG A 516 -7.52 2.65 -10.85
N ILE A 517 -7.90 2.74 -9.58
CA ILE A 517 -7.35 1.93 -8.50
C ILE A 517 -8.49 1.14 -7.87
N THR A 518 -8.42 -0.18 -7.97
CA THR A 518 -9.44 -1.08 -7.39
C THR A 518 -8.76 -2.17 -6.57
N ARG A 519 -9.45 -2.82 -5.61
CA ARG A 519 -8.89 -4.02 -4.94
C ARG A 519 -7.49 -3.78 -4.36
N TYR A 520 -7.37 -2.73 -3.58
CA TYR A 520 -6.16 -2.37 -2.84
C TYR A 520 -6.35 -2.67 -1.34
N GLY A 521 -5.29 -2.52 -0.53
CA GLY A 521 -5.36 -2.77 0.92
C GLY A 521 -5.65 -4.23 1.29
N ARG A 522 -5.19 -5.21 0.50
CA ARG A 522 -5.45 -6.64 0.76
C ARG A 522 -4.98 -7.09 2.13
N TYR A 523 -3.84 -6.58 2.59
CA TYR A 523 -3.22 -7.00 3.84
C TYR A 523 -2.95 -5.83 4.80
N MET A 524 -2.53 -4.68 4.29
CA MET A 524 -2.12 -3.53 5.10
C MET A 524 -3.16 -2.41 5.11
N TYR A 525 -3.45 -1.90 6.31
CA TYR A 525 -4.26 -0.68 6.54
C TYR A 525 -3.38 0.46 7.05
N ASP A 526 -3.98 1.61 7.39
CA ASP A 526 -3.35 2.93 7.27
C ASP A 526 -3.05 3.24 5.79
N VAL A 527 -4.09 3.05 4.98
CA VAL A 527 -3.99 2.83 3.54
C VAL A 527 -4.96 3.71 2.77
N ALA A 528 -4.54 4.10 1.58
CA ALA A 528 -5.43 4.65 0.57
C ALA A 528 -5.12 4.21 -0.85
N GLY A 529 -6.09 4.34 -1.75
CA GLY A 529 -5.84 4.18 -3.18
C GLY A 529 -4.82 5.20 -3.66
N ILE A 530 -5.01 6.47 -3.30
CA ILE A 530 -4.03 7.54 -3.49
C ILE A 530 -3.64 8.13 -2.13
N TYR A 531 -2.34 8.13 -1.86
CA TYR A 531 -1.71 8.61 -0.65
C TYR A 531 -0.67 9.69 -0.97
N THR A 532 -0.53 10.70 -0.11
CA THR A 532 0.50 11.74 -0.28
C THR A 532 1.20 12.14 1.01
N LEU A 533 2.46 12.60 0.86
CA LEU A 533 3.26 13.19 1.92
C LEU A 533 3.86 14.54 1.51
N SER A 534 4.10 15.38 2.52
CA SER A 534 4.90 16.60 2.45
C SER A 534 4.40 17.70 1.48
N ALA A 535 5.00 18.88 1.58
CA ALA A 535 4.61 20.02 0.75
C ALA A 535 4.95 19.81 -0.73
N GLN A 536 3.97 20.00 -1.62
CA GLN A 536 4.11 19.81 -3.07
C GLN A 536 3.41 20.92 -3.88
N PRO A 537 4.00 22.13 -3.95
CA PRO A 537 3.41 23.28 -4.66
C PRO A 537 2.94 22.98 -6.09
N GLY A 538 1.67 23.28 -6.37
CA GLY A 538 1.08 23.17 -7.70
C GLY A 538 0.69 21.74 -8.11
N THR A 539 0.79 20.77 -7.19
CA THR A 539 0.39 19.38 -7.45
C THR A 539 -1.12 19.27 -7.66
N LYS A 540 -1.52 18.37 -8.56
CA LYS A 540 -2.92 18.10 -8.91
C LYS A 540 -3.23 16.61 -8.81
N ILE A 541 -4.28 16.27 -8.06
CA ILE A 541 -4.82 14.91 -7.94
C ILE A 541 -6.27 14.97 -8.39
N GLN A 542 -6.54 14.56 -9.63
CA GLN A 542 -7.83 14.83 -10.25
C GLN A 542 -8.35 13.70 -11.13
N TYR A 543 -9.68 13.54 -11.19
CA TYR A 543 -10.33 12.62 -12.12
C TYR A 543 -9.96 11.14 -11.92
N ASN A 544 -9.43 10.76 -10.76
CA ASN A 544 -9.12 9.36 -10.45
C ASN A 544 -10.40 8.61 -10.03
N VAL A 545 -10.39 7.29 -10.22
CA VAL A 545 -11.40 6.35 -9.74
C VAL A 545 -10.77 5.45 -8.71
N ILE A 546 -11.31 5.44 -7.49
CA ILE A 546 -10.80 4.63 -6.39
C ILE A 546 -11.95 3.84 -5.79
N ASP A 547 -11.85 2.52 -5.81
CA ASP A 547 -12.97 1.66 -5.42
C ASP A 547 -12.50 0.32 -4.83
N SER A 548 -13.45 -0.41 -4.24
CA SER A 548 -13.33 -1.84 -3.94
C SER A 548 -12.09 -2.17 -3.10
N ILE A 549 -11.85 -1.45 -2.00
CA ILE A 549 -10.80 -1.84 -1.07
C ILE A 549 -11.10 -3.21 -0.44
N TYR A 550 -10.08 -4.06 -0.32
CA TYR A 550 -10.22 -5.33 0.38
C TYR A 550 -10.54 -5.13 1.86
N ARG A 551 -11.28 -6.09 2.44
CA ARG A 551 -11.30 -6.27 3.88
C ARG A 551 -10.04 -7.03 4.31
N SER A 552 -9.06 -6.32 4.88
CA SER A 552 -7.85 -6.96 5.43
C SER A 552 -8.19 -7.81 6.67
N PRO A 553 -7.76 -9.08 6.73
CA PRO A 553 -7.95 -9.93 7.91
C PRO A 553 -7.04 -9.56 9.09
N TYR A 554 -5.97 -8.79 8.85
CA TYR A 554 -4.94 -8.52 9.86
C TYR A 554 -4.76 -7.06 10.25
N ALA A 555 -5.52 -6.17 9.63
CA ALA A 555 -5.52 -4.74 9.92
C ALA A 555 -5.49 -4.46 11.42
N HIS A 556 -4.52 -3.64 11.84
CA HIS A 556 -4.34 -3.25 13.23
C HIS A 556 -5.54 -2.44 13.76
N ILE A 557 -6.13 -1.60 12.90
CA ILE A 557 -7.39 -0.88 13.12
C ILE A 557 -8.27 -1.09 11.87
N PRO A 558 -9.32 -1.93 11.93
CA PRO A 558 -10.15 -2.29 10.76
C PRO A 558 -10.88 -1.13 10.07
N ASP A 559 -11.05 0.02 10.73
CA ASP A 559 -11.69 1.19 10.11
C ASP A 559 -10.67 2.19 9.53
N HIS A 560 -9.36 1.96 9.70
CA HIS A 560 -8.30 2.89 9.30
C HIS A 560 -7.86 2.70 7.86
N TRP A 561 -8.81 2.86 6.95
CA TRP A 561 -8.61 2.82 5.50
C TRP A 561 -9.38 3.95 4.82
N PHE A 562 -8.94 4.38 3.64
CA PHE A 562 -9.48 5.54 2.95
C PHE A 562 -9.42 5.38 1.43
N TYR A 563 -10.23 6.12 0.68
CA TYR A 563 -10.06 6.20 -0.77
C TYR A 563 -8.89 7.13 -1.13
N LEU A 564 -8.85 8.30 -0.48
CA LEU A 564 -7.80 9.30 -0.67
C LEU A 564 -7.29 9.78 0.69
N TYR A 565 -5.97 9.82 0.84
CA TYR A 565 -5.32 10.19 2.07
C TYR A 565 -4.18 11.19 1.82
N THR A 566 -4.34 12.41 2.33
CA THR A 566 -3.23 13.37 2.45
C THR A 566 -2.66 13.29 3.85
N ASP A 567 -1.45 12.77 3.99
CA ASP A 567 -0.76 12.54 5.26
C ASP A 567 0.21 13.68 5.59
N GLU A 568 1.00 13.51 6.65
CA GLU A 568 1.78 14.55 7.29
C GLU A 568 2.56 15.44 6.32
N GLY A 569 2.39 16.74 6.50
CA GLY A 569 3.06 17.76 5.69
C GLY A 569 2.45 18.01 4.32
N SER A 570 1.48 17.21 3.87
CA SER A 570 0.77 17.42 2.60
C SER A 570 0.27 18.85 2.47
N ALA A 571 0.76 19.60 1.47
CA ALA A 571 0.45 21.02 1.30
C ALA A 571 0.48 21.46 -0.17
N TYR A 572 -0.23 22.57 -0.47
CA TYR A 572 -0.21 23.29 -1.76
C TYR A 572 -0.65 22.48 -2.99
N MET A 573 -1.68 21.65 -2.81
CA MET A 573 -2.19 20.74 -3.84
C MET A 573 -3.68 20.94 -4.09
N ASN A 574 -4.12 20.64 -5.32
CA ASN A 574 -5.52 20.62 -5.71
C ASN A 574 -6.00 19.16 -5.83
N VAL A 575 -6.92 18.77 -4.96
CA VAL A 575 -7.56 17.45 -4.93
C VAL A 575 -9.01 17.61 -5.37
N SER A 576 -9.31 17.27 -6.62
CA SER A 576 -10.64 17.54 -7.17
C SER A 576 -11.15 16.53 -8.17
N ASN A 577 -12.47 16.35 -8.25
CA ASN A 577 -13.12 15.51 -9.26
C ASN A 577 -12.70 14.03 -9.19
N ASN A 578 -12.28 13.53 -8.03
CA ASN A 578 -11.96 12.12 -7.85
C ASN A 578 -13.22 11.35 -7.41
N TRP A 579 -13.55 10.30 -8.14
CA TRP A 579 -14.70 9.46 -7.85
C TRP A 579 -14.32 8.32 -6.91
N PHE A 580 -15.15 8.10 -5.89
CA PHE A 580 -15.14 6.95 -5.01
C PHE A 580 -16.57 6.73 -4.48
N PRO A 581 -16.96 5.49 -4.14
CA PRO A 581 -18.37 5.17 -3.86
C PRO A 581 -18.92 5.80 -2.58
N SER A 582 -18.07 6.29 -1.68
CA SER A 582 -18.49 6.96 -0.44
C SER A 582 -17.40 7.86 0.13
N ASN A 583 -17.78 8.90 0.88
CA ASN A 583 -16.85 9.90 1.40
C ASN A 583 -16.03 9.38 2.61
N LYS A 584 -15.02 8.57 2.35
CA LYS A 584 -14.02 8.11 3.34
C LYS A 584 -12.62 8.56 2.93
N ILE A 585 -12.23 9.72 3.44
CA ILE A 585 -10.93 10.35 3.19
C ILE A 585 -10.25 10.70 4.50
N LEU A 586 -8.93 10.86 4.50
CA LEU A 586 -8.16 11.34 5.65
C LEU A 586 -7.26 12.52 5.26
N LYS A 587 -7.17 13.49 6.17
CA LYS A 587 -6.30 14.67 6.11
C LYS A 587 -5.51 14.72 7.41
N ASN A 588 -4.41 13.99 7.48
CA ASN A 588 -3.62 13.85 8.71
C ASN A 588 -2.46 14.84 8.70
N ALA A 589 -2.38 15.70 9.72
CA ALA A 589 -1.25 16.61 9.93
C ALA A 589 -0.78 17.37 8.67
N ASN A 590 -1.73 17.78 7.81
CA ASN A 590 -1.45 18.52 6.60
C ASN A 590 -0.77 19.87 6.89
N GLY A 591 0.00 20.34 5.90
CA GLY A 591 0.34 21.76 5.80
C GLY A 591 -0.78 22.59 5.15
N PRO A 592 -0.51 23.85 4.80
CA PRO A 592 -1.52 24.76 4.27
C PRO A 592 -1.95 24.40 2.83
N SER A 593 -3.07 24.99 2.40
CA SER A 593 -3.49 25.07 0.99
C SER A 593 -3.63 23.73 0.26
N VAL A 594 -4.18 22.72 0.94
CA VAL A 594 -4.74 21.53 0.29
C VAL A 594 -6.20 21.79 -0.05
N GLU A 595 -6.49 22.04 -1.32
CA GLU A 595 -7.82 22.36 -1.81
C GLU A 595 -8.59 21.08 -2.15
N TRP A 596 -9.79 20.92 -1.59
CA TRP A 596 -10.65 19.78 -1.85
C TRP A 596 -11.96 20.24 -2.48
N THR A 597 -12.24 19.84 -3.72
CA THR A 597 -13.45 20.26 -4.43
C THR A 597 -14.04 19.12 -5.25
N ASN A 598 -15.34 18.84 -5.10
CA ASN A 598 -16.06 17.85 -5.90
C ASN A 598 -15.38 16.48 -5.91
N ASN A 599 -15.16 15.84 -4.76
CA ASN A 599 -14.71 14.45 -4.68
C ASN A 599 -15.82 13.62 -4.04
N GLY A 600 -15.93 12.35 -4.41
CA GLY A 600 -16.99 11.48 -3.88
C GLY A 600 -17.88 10.85 -4.94
N PRO A 601 -18.99 10.23 -4.50
CA PRO A 601 -19.89 9.49 -5.38
C PRO A 601 -20.62 10.40 -6.38
N ASP A 602 -20.73 11.69 -6.07
CA ASP A 602 -21.45 12.69 -6.88
C ASP A 602 -20.62 13.28 -8.04
N VAL A 603 -19.35 12.87 -8.18
CA VAL A 603 -18.51 13.27 -9.32
C VAL A 603 -19.11 12.81 -10.64
N ASP A 604 -18.95 13.61 -11.71
CA ASP A 604 -19.48 13.31 -13.05
C ASP A 604 -19.17 11.85 -13.43
N PRO A 605 -20.19 11.02 -13.71
CA PRO A 605 -20.03 9.62 -14.09
C PRO A 605 -19.12 9.39 -15.31
N LYS A 606 -18.87 10.42 -16.14
CA LYS A 606 -17.88 10.35 -17.22
C LYS A 606 -16.47 10.06 -16.70
N VAL A 607 -16.12 10.52 -15.50
CA VAL A 607 -14.82 10.23 -14.86
C VAL A 607 -14.63 8.73 -14.73
N VAL A 608 -15.68 8.00 -14.30
CA VAL A 608 -15.64 6.54 -14.16
C VAL A 608 -15.30 5.85 -15.48
N LYS A 609 -15.83 6.36 -16.61
CA LYS A 609 -15.57 5.82 -17.95
C LYS A 609 -14.20 6.18 -18.51
N GLN A 610 -13.64 7.33 -18.11
CA GLN A 610 -12.39 7.87 -18.67
C GLN A 610 -11.15 7.45 -17.88
N ALA A 611 -11.29 7.13 -16.59
CA ALA A 611 -10.18 6.73 -15.75
C ALA A 611 -9.75 5.28 -15.99
N GLY A 612 -8.44 5.05 -15.90
CA GLY A 612 -7.77 3.81 -16.24
C GLY A 612 -7.15 3.86 -17.64
N ILE A 613 -6.78 2.67 -18.11
CA ILE A 613 -6.11 2.48 -19.40
C ILE A 613 -7.02 2.93 -20.54
N GLN A 614 -6.48 3.73 -21.44
CA GLN A 614 -7.18 4.27 -22.60
C GLN A 614 -7.40 3.21 -23.69
N GLU A 615 -8.39 3.42 -24.55
CA GLU A 615 -8.81 2.49 -25.61
C GLU A 615 -7.64 2.01 -26.49
N THR A 616 -6.71 2.89 -26.83
CA THR A 616 -5.51 2.57 -27.62
C THR A 616 -4.64 1.46 -27.01
N TYR A 617 -4.79 1.21 -25.71
CA TYR A 617 -4.02 0.22 -24.94
C TYR A 617 -4.91 -0.83 -24.26
N ALA A 618 -6.18 -0.94 -24.66
CA ALA A 618 -7.17 -1.83 -24.04
C ALA A 618 -6.75 -3.32 -24.06
N ASP A 619 -5.89 -3.73 -24.99
CA ASP A 619 -5.31 -5.08 -25.05
C ASP A 619 -4.61 -5.48 -23.74
N LEU A 620 -4.04 -4.53 -23.00
CA LEU A 620 -3.43 -4.79 -21.68
C LEU A 620 -4.45 -5.34 -20.67
N LEU A 621 -5.72 -4.94 -20.78
CA LEU A 621 -6.77 -5.35 -19.86
C LEU A 621 -7.08 -6.85 -19.96
N SER A 622 -6.72 -7.50 -21.08
CA SER A 622 -6.84 -8.95 -21.23
C SER A 622 -5.93 -9.73 -20.25
N ALA A 623 -4.90 -9.07 -19.71
CA ALA A 623 -3.99 -9.68 -18.74
C ALA A 623 -4.53 -9.64 -17.30
N LYS A 624 -5.66 -8.96 -17.02
CA LYS A 624 -6.22 -8.89 -15.67
C LYS A 624 -6.54 -10.27 -15.14
N ARG A 625 -6.11 -10.53 -13.90
CA ARG A 625 -6.45 -11.77 -13.21
C ARG A 625 -7.90 -11.74 -12.74
N PRO A 626 -8.58 -12.90 -12.73
CA PRO A 626 -9.92 -12.99 -12.18
C PRO A 626 -9.90 -12.76 -10.66
N ILE A 627 -10.97 -12.16 -10.15
CA ILE A 627 -11.19 -12.03 -8.71
C ILE A 627 -11.63 -13.38 -8.13
N ALA A 628 -11.13 -13.75 -6.94
CA ALA A 628 -11.63 -14.92 -6.23
C ALA A 628 -13.07 -14.67 -5.76
N ALA A 629 -13.97 -15.64 -5.94
CA ALA A 629 -15.40 -15.51 -5.62
C ALA A 629 -15.69 -15.17 -4.15
N ALA A 630 -14.80 -15.56 -3.23
CA ALA A 630 -14.91 -15.30 -1.79
C ALA A 630 -14.29 -13.95 -1.35
N THR A 631 -13.94 -13.07 -2.29
CA THR A 631 -13.31 -11.78 -1.96
C THR A 631 -14.28 -10.86 -1.22
N GLU A 632 -13.93 -10.50 0.02
CA GLU A 632 -14.64 -9.49 0.79
C GLU A 632 -14.08 -8.09 0.51
N ILE A 633 -14.99 -7.15 0.23
CA ILE A 633 -14.71 -5.74 -0.02
C ILE A 633 -15.32 -4.92 1.11
N ASN A 634 -14.61 -3.91 1.62
CA ASN A 634 -15.22 -3.05 2.63
C ASN A 634 -16.30 -2.17 2.00
N THR A 635 -17.35 -1.97 2.78
CA THR A 635 -18.35 -0.94 2.54
C THR A 635 -18.25 0.08 3.65
N TYR A 636 -18.01 1.33 3.30
CA TYR A 636 -18.14 2.41 4.27
C TYR A 636 -19.58 2.90 4.31
N VAL A 637 -20.17 2.82 5.50
CA VAL A 637 -21.45 3.45 5.79
C VAL A 637 -21.15 4.63 6.71
N PRO A 638 -21.31 5.88 6.26
CA PRO A 638 -21.06 7.05 7.09
C PRO A 638 -21.86 6.99 8.39
N PHE A 639 -21.26 7.40 9.50
CA PHE A 639 -21.98 7.57 10.74
C PHE A 639 -22.88 8.81 10.64
N THR A 640 -24.20 8.60 10.54
CA THR A 640 -25.19 9.67 10.30
C THR A 640 -25.88 10.18 11.55
N LYS A 641 -25.68 9.52 12.70
CA LYS A 641 -26.29 9.95 13.97
C LYS A 641 -25.53 11.16 14.55
N PRO A 642 -26.17 12.00 15.37
CA PRO A 642 -25.48 13.10 16.04
C PRO A 642 -24.33 12.56 16.92
N VAL A 643 -23.27 13.33 17.09
CA VAL A 643 -22.22 13.08 18.09
C VAL A 643 -22.13 14.26 19.04
N PHE A 644 -21.52 14.06 20.20
CA PHE A 644 -21.47 15.08 21.25
C PHE A 644 -20.04 15.39 21.65
N PHE A 645 -19.63 16.64 21.45
CA PHE A 645 -18.35 17.16 21.93
C PHE A 645 -18.58 17.87 23.27
N GLN A 646 -18.11 17.26 24.35
CA GLN A 646 -18.28 17.75 25.72
C GLN A 646 -16.97 18.34 26.25
N ILE A 647 -17.04 19.55 26.81
CA ILE A 647 -15.98 20.20 27.55
C ILE A 647 -16.35 20.18 29.03
N TYR A 648 -15.39 19.87 29.89
CA TYR A 648 -15.54 19.96 31.34
C TYR A 648 -14.48 20.92 31.91
N ASP A 649 -14.93 22.09 32.36
CA ASP A 649 -14.07 23.16 32.90
C ASP A 649 -14.52 23.55 34.31
N PRO A 650 -14.20 22.73 35.34
CA PRO A 650 -14.61 23.00 36.70
C PRO A 650 -13.93 24.23 37.31
N GLN A 651 -12.74 24.61 36.81
CA GLN A 651 -12.02 25.81 37.23
C GLN A 651 -12.47 27.09 36.50
N GLN A 652 -13.38 26.98 35.52
CA GLN A 652 -13.87 28.09 34.71
C GLN A 652 -12.74 28.91 34.05
N GLN A 653 -11.73 28.21 33.54
CA GLN A 653 -10.58 28.81 32.86
C GLN A 653 -10.98 29.52 31.56
N LEU A 654 -12.06 29.09 30.91
CA LEU A 654 -12.58 29.71 29.69
C LEU A 654 -13.96 30.34 29.90
N SER A 655 -14.15 31.53 29.34
CA SER A 655 -15.47 32.14 29.24
C SER A 655 -16.33 31.45 28.17
N ALA A 656 -17.65 31.49 28.34
CA ALA A 656 -18.59 30.98 27.32
C ALA A 656 -18.36 31.61 25.93
N ALA A 657 -17.95 32.88 25.88
CA ALA A 657 -17.61 33.57 24.63
C ALA A 657 -16.35 32.98 23.98
N ALA A 658 -15.33 32.60 24.77
CA ALA A 658 -14.11 31.97 24.26
C ALA A 658 -14.40 30.59 23.65
N ILE A 659 -15.23 29.78 24.32
CA ILE A 659 -15.66 28.46 23.80
C ILE A 659 -16.46 28.62 22.51
N LYS A 660 -17.42 29.55 22.48
CA LYS A 660 -18.21 29.85 21.27
C LYS A 660 -17.34 30.31 20.11
N ASN A 661 -16.39 31.21 20.36
CA ASN A 661 -15.46 31.70 19.34
C ASN A 661 -14.55 30.58 18.82
N PHE A 662 -14.13 29.65 19.68
CA PHE A 662 -13.41 28.46 19.24
C PHE A 662 -14.25 27.64 18.24
N PHE A 663 -15.50 27.32 18.58
CA PHE A 663 -16.39 26.57 17.68
C PHE A 663 -16.63 27.29 16.35
N VAL A 664 -16.88 28.60 16.36
CA VAL A 664 -17.06 29.41 15.14
C VAL A 664 -15.81 29.36 14.25
N ARG A 665 -14.60 29.49 14.83
CA ARG A 665 -13.34 29.39 14.07
C ARG A 665 -13.16 28.03 13.41
N GLN A 666 -13.68 26.97 14.03
CA GLN A 666 -13.66 25.62 13.45
C GLN A 666 -14.79 25.38 12.44
N GLY A 667 -15.72 26.32 12.27
CA GLY A 667 -16.86 26.21 11.36
C GLY A 667 -18.00 25.33 11.88
N ALA A 668 -18.08 25.12 13.20
CA ALA A 668 -19.16 24.34 13.81
C ALA A 668 -20.46 25.15 13.90
N ASP A 669 -21.60 24.48 13.73
CA ASP A 669 -22.91 25.06 14.00
C ASP A 669 -23.11 25.25 15.51
N ILE A 670 -23.10 26.49 15.93
CA ILE A 670 -23.24 26.91 17.33
C ILE A 670 -24.70 26.96 17.82
N SER A 671 -25.67 26.58 16.98
CA SER A 671 -27.10 26.55 17.36
C SER A 671 -27.42 25.44 18.38
N GLN A 672 -26.57 24.41 18.45
CA GLN A 672 -26.77 23.20 19.27
C GLN A 672 -25.79 23.10 20.45
N ILE A 673 -25.59 24.21 21.16
CA ILE A 673 -24.77 24.26 22.38
C ILE A 673 -25.66 24.17 23.62
N PHE A 674 -25.30 23.24 24.50
CA PHE A 674 -25.99 23.00 25.77
C PHE A 674 -25.03 23.17 26.94
N HIS A 675 -25.55 23.65 28.06
CA HIS A 675 -24.77 23.90 29.26
C HIS A 675 -25.42 23.26 30.47
N TRP A 676 -24.60 22.68 31.33
CA TRP A 676 -25.01 22.27 32.67
C TRP A 676 -23.84 22.44 33.62
N LYS A 677 -23.95 23.38 34.56
CA LYS A 677 -22.87 23.77 35.49
C LYS A 677 -21.55 24.05 34.74
N HIS A 678 -20.54 23.21 34.95
CA HIS A 678 -19.20 23.33 34.37
C HIS A 678 -19.03 22.56 33.04
N TYR A 679 -20.13 22.00 32.52
CA TYR A 679 -20.13 21.23 31.28
C TYR A 679 -20.71 22.05 30.14
N THR A 680 -20.03 22.05 29.02
CA THR A 680 -20.53 22.54 27.74
C THR A 680 -20.56 21.38 26.75
N VAL A 681 -21.69 21.16 26.10
CA VAL A 681 -21.85 20.10 25.08
C VAL A 681 -22.29 20.73 23.78
N LEU A 682 -21.58 20.39 22.71
CA LEU A 682 -21.97 20.70 21.34
C LEU A 682 -22.43 19.42 20.66
N MET A 683 -23.68 19.41 20.15
CA MET A 683 -24.16 18.36 19.27
C MET A 683 -23.74 18.67 17.82
N THR A 684 -23.12 17.72 17.14
CA THR A 684 -22.55 17.94 15.80
C THR A 684 -22.45 16.63 15.00
N SER A 685 -21.84 16.65 13.81
CA SER A 685 -21.54 15.44 13.03
C SER A 685 -20.24 14.77 13.50
N ASP A 686 -20.07 13.46 13.26
CA ASP A 686 -18.85 12.74 13.65
C ASP A 686 -17.57 13.38 13.08
N GLU A 687 -17.62 13.82 11.82
CA GLU A 687 -16.53 14.54 11.16
C GLU A 687 -16.15 15.82 11.92
N MET A 688 -17.14 16.67 12.23
CA MET A 688 -16.91 17.91 12.98
C MET A 688 -16.44 17.62 14.40
N GLY A 689 -17.02 16.62 15.09
CA GLY A 689 -16.60 16.21 16.43
C GLY A 689 -15.14 15.79 16.51
N LYS A 690 -14.66 14.98 15.54
CA LYS A 690 -13.25 14.57 15.43
C LYS A 690 -12.31 15.76 15.13
N LYS A 691 -12.73 16.67 14.25
CA LYS A 691 -12.01 17.92 13.97
C LYS A 691 -11.87 18.77 15.24
N LEU A 692 -12.96 18.94 15.99
CA LEU A 692 -12.98 19.71 17.23
C LEU A 692 -12.08 19.09 18.30
N ALA A 693 -12.10 17.76 18.48
CA ALA A 693 -11.21 17.06 19.40
C ALA A 693 -9.73 17.36 19.11
N SER A 694 -9.32 17.22 17.85
CA SER A 694 -7.94 17.48 17.44
C SER A 694 -7.54 18.95 17.67
N ALA A 695 -8.40 19.90 17.25
CA ALA A 695 -8.15 21.33 17.44
C ALA A 695 -8.18 21.78 18.92
N TRP A 696 -8.98 21.11 19.75
CA TRP A 696 -9.12 21.41 21.17
C TRP A 696 -7.83 21.05 21.92
N VAL A 697 -7.26 19.87 21.67
CA VAL A 697 -5.98 19.45 22.27
C VAL A 697 -4.87 20.45 21.96
N ALA A 698 -4.82 20.96 20.73
CA ALA A 698 -3.83 21.96 20.33
C ALA A 698 -4.04 23.33 21.01
N SER A 699 -5.29 23.73 21.24
CA SER A 699 -5.62 25.08 21.75
C SER A 699 -5.69 25.15 23.27
N TYR A 700 -6.18 24.09 23.91
CA TYR A 700 -6.50 24.04 25.35
C TYR A 700 -6.09 22.69 25.97
N PRO A 701 -4.80 22.31 25.93
CA PRO A 701 -4.34 20.98 26.34
C PRO A 701 -4.62 20.64 27.81
N ALA A 702 -4.82 21.66 28.67
CA ALA A 702 -5.08 21.49 30.10
C ALA A 702 -6.57 21.30 30.45
N ILE A 703 -7.50 21.48 29.50
CA ILE A 703 -8.94 21.40 29.75
C ILE A 703 -9.50 20.11 29.14
N ALA A 704 -10.07 19.27 29.99
CA ALA A 704 -10.61 17.98 29.59
C ALA A 704 -11.77 18.12 28.61
N TYR A 705 -11.77 17.26 27.58
CA TYR A 705 -12.87 17.08 26.66
C TYR A 705 -13.24 15.60 26.55
N LYS A 706 -14.45 15.33 26.08
CA LYS A 706 -14.92 14.00 25.66
C LYS A 706 -15.64 14.12 24.33
N LEU A 707 -15.35 13.18 23.43
CA LEU A 707 -16.12 12.99 22.21
C LEU A 707 -16.96 11.73 22.36
N PHE A 708 -18.29 11.88 22.31
CA PHE A 708 -19.24 10.78 22.32
C PHE A 708 -19.64 10.46 20.88
N ASN A 709 -18.87 9.57 20.25
CA ASN A 709 -19.14 9.01 18.93
C ASN A 709 -19.12 7.46 18.91
N ASP A 710 -18.92 6.84 20.07
CA ASP A 710 -19.11 5.40 20.27
C ASP A 710 -20.56 5.13 20.70
N LEU A 711 -21.41 4.87 19.70
CA LEU A 711 -22.81 4.52 19.86
C LEU A 711 -22.95 3.00 20.03
N PHE A 712 -23.24 2.55 21.25
CA PHE A 712 -23.28 1.12 21.56
C PHE A 712 -24.70 0.54 21.68
N TYR A 713 -25.73 1.39 21.79
CA TYR A 713 -27.13 0.98 21.78
C TYR A 713 -27.99 1.94 20.95
N THR A 714 -28.87 1.35 20.14
CA THR A 714 -29.79 2.06 19.26
C THR A 714 -31.17 1.41 19.28
N PHE A 715 -32.19 2.22 19.45
CA PHE A 715 -33.55 1.93 19.02
C PHE A 715 -33.92 2.91 17.90
N ASP A 716 -34.41 2.40 16.77
CA ASP A 716 -35.04 3.20 15.70
C ASP A 716 -36.45 2.66 15.50
N ARG A 717 -37.44 3.55 15.56
CA ARG A 717 -38.86 3.19 15.47
C ARG A 717 -39.21 2.46 14.16
N THR A 718 -38.49 2.72 13.07
CA THR A 718 -38.78 2.06 11.78
C THR A 718 -38.54 0.56 11.81
N ASP A 719 -37.63 0.09 12.66
CA ASP A 719 -37.35 -1.34 12.84
C ASP A 719 -38.53 -2.09 13.47
N PHE A 720 -39.50 -1.34 14.01
CA PHE A 720 -40.73 -1.84 14.65
C PHE A 720 -41.99 -1.41 13.89
N GLY A 721 -41.88 -1.05 12.62
CA GLY A 721 -43.01 -0.75 11.73
C GLY A 721 -43.68 0.61 11.97
N GLY A 722 -43.05 1.52 12.71
CA GLY A 722 -43.54 2.89 12.85
C GLY A 722 -43.03 3.83 11.76
N GLU A 723 -43.80 4.86 11.44
CA GLU A 723 -43.39 5.93 10.52
C GLU A 723 -42.54 6.99 11.22
N LYS A 724 -41.52 7.53 10.52
CA LYS A 724 -40.73 8.65 11.02
C LYS A 724 -41.58 9.94 11.02
N PRO A 725 -41.57 10.73 12.11
CA PRO A 725 -42.26 12.01 12.15
C PRO A 725 -41.62 13.01 11.17
N LYS A 726 -42.43 13.93 10.64
CA LYS A 726 -41.95 14.97 9.71
C LYS A 726 -40.97 15.95 10.35
N GLU A 727 -41.17 16.28 11.62
CA GLU A 727 -40.27 17.09 12.42
C GLU A 727 -40.11 16.43 13.81
N THR A 728 -38.87 16.39 14.29
CA THR A 728 -38.52 15.88 15.61
C THR A 728 -38.08 17.00 16.55
N ASP A 729 -38.27 16.75 17.84
CA ASP A 729 -37.54 17.39 18.93
C ASP A 729 -36.80 16.29 19.72
N PHE A 730 -35.94 16.66 20.67
CA PHE A 730 -35.16 15.67 21.41
C PHE A 730 -34.87 16.09 22.85
N VAL A 731 -34.54 15.11 23.69
CA VAL A 731 -33.87 15.32 24.98
C VAL A 731 -32.45 14.79 24.92
N LEU A 732 -31.58 15.46 25.67
CA LEU A 732 -30.18 15.10 25.80
C LEU A 732 -29.82 14.97 27.27
N LEU A 733 -29.42 13.77 27.68
CA LEU A 733 -29.10 13.45 29.06
C LEU A 733 -27.70 12.83 29.19
N THR A 734 -27.11 12.94 30.37
CA THR A 734 -25.89 12.19 30.70
C THR A 734 -25.94 11.63 32.12
N ALA A 735 -25.28 10.49 32.28
CA ALA A 735 -25.01 9.82 33.54
C ALA A 735 -23.65 9.12 33.40
N GLN A 736 -23.19 8.42 34.44
CA GLN A 736 -22.04 7.53 34.30
C GLN A 736 -22.33 6.16 34.91
N LEU A 737 -21.63 5.14 34.43
CA LEU A 737 -21.66 3.81 35.02
C LEU A 737 -20.84 3.79 36.30
N LEU A 738 -21.29 2.97 37.25
CA LEU A 738 -20.55 2.66 38.47
C LEU A 738 -19.11 2.24 38.16
N ASP A 739 -18.18 2.55 39.06
CA ASP A 739 -16.78 2.15 38.95
C ASP A 739 -16.55 0.66 39.30
N ASP A 740 -17.32 -0.20 38.63
CA ASP A 740 -17.30 -1.66 38.78
C ASP A 740 -17.34 -2.28 37.38
N ARG A 741 -16.25 -2.93 37.00
CA ARG A 741 -16.09 -3.52 35.67
C ARG A 741 -17.11 -4.62 35.37
N ASN A 742 -17.47 -5.43 36.36
CA ASN A 742 -18.44 -6.51 36.17
C ASN A 742 -19.83 -5.93 35.91
N LYS A 743 -20.19 -4.86 36.61
CA LYS A 743 -21.45 -4.14 36.40
C LYS A 743 -21.50 -3.42 35.06
N GLN A 744 -20.39 -2.82 34.61
CA GLN A 744 -20.29 -2.21 33.28
C GLN A 744 -20.51 -3.24 32.17
N GLU A 745 -19.85 -4.39 32.23
CA GLU A 745 -20.04 -5.49 31.27
C GLU A 745 -21.47 -6.04 31.30
N ALA A 746 -22.08 -6.15 32.49
CA ALA A 746 -23.47 -6.57 32.64
C ALA A 746 -24.44 -5.56 31.98
N TYR A 747 -24.19 -4.25 32.13
CA TYR A 747 -24.97 -3.19 31.50
C TYR A 747 -24.91 -3.27 29.96
N TYR A 748 -23.71 -3.45 29.38
CA TYR A 748 -23.54 -3.58 27.94
C TYR A 748 -24.19 -4.84 27.39
N ARG A 749 -24.04 -5.98 28.09
CA ARG A 749 -24.69 -7.24 27.71
C ARG A 749 -26.20 -7.13 27.75
N ALA A 750 -26.76 -6.50 28.79
CA ALA A 750 -28.20 -6.28 28.91
C ALA A 750 -28.74 -5.49 27.71
N HIS A 751 -28.09 -4.37 27.32
CA HIS A 751 -28.48 -3.58 26.16
C HIS A 751 -28.35 -4.35 24.84
N LYS A 752 -27.27 -5.13 24.66
CA LYS A 752 -27.08 -5.98 23.48
C LYS A 752 -28.19 -7.03 23.31
N GLU A 753 -28.76 -7.51 24.42
CA GLU A 753 -29.80 -8.54 24.43
C GLU A 753 -31.22 -7.97 24.65
N GLN A 754 -31.38 -6.65 24.78
CA GLN A 754 -32.62 -6.01 25.20
C GLN A 754 -33.80 -6.41 24.31
N PHE A 755 -33.65 -6.36 22.98
CA PHE A 755 -34.73 -6.71 22.06
C PHE A 755 -35.16 -8.18 22.14
N LYS A 756 -34.27 -9.07 22.58
CA LYS A 756 -34.55 -10.51 22.70
C LYS A 756 -35.17 -10.86 24.06
N LYS A 757 -34.65 -10.26 25.14
CA LYS A 757 -35.02 -10.61 26.52
C LYS A 757 -36.05 -9.68 27.15
N TRP A 758 -36.20 -8.47 26.62
CA TRP A 758 -37.06 -7.40 27.13
C TRP A 758 -37.77 -6.66 25.97
N PRO A 759 -38.49 -7.36 25.07
CA PRO A 759 -39.17 -6.73 23.93
C PRO A 759 -40.22 -5.68 24.34
N GLU A 760 -40.74 -5.76 25.56
CA GLU A 760 -41.69 -4.81 26.12
C GLU A 760 -41.08 -3.41 26.31
N VAL A 761 -39.75 -3.31 26.42
CA VAL A 761 -39.05 -2.02 26.50
C VAL A 761 -39.12 -1.28 25.17
N ALA A 762 -38.83 -1.95 24.07
CA ALA A 762 -39.00 -1.38 22.72
C ALA A 762 -40.47 -1.04 22.44
N SER A 763 -41.40 -1.91 22.84
CA SER A 763 -42.84 -1.62 22.76
C SER A 763 -43.26 -0.38 23.57
N GLY A 764 -42.63 -0.16 24.72
CA GLY A 764 -42.81 1.04 25.54
C GLY A 764 -42.35 2.31 24.82
N PHE A 765 -41.19 2.27 24.18
CA PHE A 765 -40.67 3.38 23.37
C PHE A 765 -41.60 3.70 22.19
N CYS A 766 -42.07 2.67 21.46
CA CYS A 766 -43.05 2.83 20.38
C CYS A 766 -44.36 3.50 20.88
N ARG A 767 -44.84 3.11 22.07
CA ARG A 767 -46.06 3.65 22.69
C ARG A 767 -45.91 5.10 23.12
N ALA A 768 -44.73 5.45 23.66
CA ALA A 768 -44.36 6.83 23.98
C ALA A 768 -44.15 7.71 22.74
N GLY A 769 -44.09 7.10 21.55
CA GLY A 769 -43.87 7.81 20.30
C GLY A 769 -42.43 8.26 20.12
N PHE A 770 -41.46 7.65 20.81
CA PHE A 770 -40.05 7.90 20.56
C PHE A 770 -39.68 7.47 19.14
N ASP A 771 -38.89 8.31 18.48
CA ASP A 771 -38.37 8.06 17.12
C ASP A 771 -37.04 7.30 17.21
N GLU A 772 -36.07 7.83 17.96
CA GLU A 772 -34.79 7.18 18.23
C GLU A 772 -34.44 7.24 19.72
N VAL A 773 -33.82 6.17 20.24
CA VAL A 773 -33.14 6.15 21.55
C VAL A 773 -31.71 5.71 21.32
N LEU A 774 -30.77 6.62 21.53
CA LEU A 774 -29.35 6.44 21.24
C LEU A 774 -28.55 6.58 22.52
N VAL A 775 -27.72 5.58 22.84
CA VAL A 775 -26.83 5.63 24.01
C VAL A 775 -25.38 5.53 23.56
N TYR A 776 -24.64 6.59 23.84
CA TYR A 776 -23.21 6.69 23.57
C TYR A 776 -22.43 6.44 24.83
N ARG A 777 -21.20 5.97 24.69
CA ARG A 777 -20.27 5.82 25.80
C ARG A 777 -18.95 6.54 25.55
N ASN A 778 -18.35 7.05 26.62
CA ASN A 778 -16.99 7.55 26.64
C ASN A 778 -16.38 7.22 28.02
N GLY A 779 -15.53 6.19 28.06
CA GLY A 779 -15.15 5.54 29.31
C GLY A 779 -16.39 5.05 30.07
N ARG A 780 -16.52 5.48 31.33
CA ARG A 780 -17.72 5.18 32.15
C ARG A 780 -18.91 6.11 31.88
N GLN A 781 -18.71 7.25 31.23
CA GLN A 781 -19.79 8.21 31.04
C GLN A 781 -20.69 7.81 29.87
N LEU A 782 -21.99 8.03 30.04
CA LEU A 782 -23.02 7.78 29.05
C LEU A 782 -23.62 9.10 28.57
N MET A 783 -23.94 9.18 27.28
CA MET A 783 -24.75 10.25 26.71
C MET A 783 -25.99 9.61 26.08
N LEU A 784 -27.17 10.05 26.48
CA LEU A 784 -28.46 9.55 26.02
C LEU A 784 -29.16 10.62 25.20
N TYR A 785 -29.49 10.27 23.97
CA TYR A 785 -30.26 11.10 23.06
C TYR A 785 -31.57 10.38 22.76
N ILE A 786 -32.70 11.06 22.98
CA ILE A 786 -34.03 10.53 22.65
C ILE A 786 -34.73 11.54 21.75
N SER A 787 -35.04 11.17 20.52
CA SER A 787 -35.86 11.98 19.62
C SER A 787 -37.33 11.55 19.67
N PHE A 788 -38.22 12.51 19.44
CA PHE A 788 -39.67 12.32 19.45
C PHE A 788 -40.35 13.39 18.58
N PRO A 789 -41.64 13.21 18.20
CA PRO A 789 -42.36 14.20 17.40
C PRO A 789 -42.36 15.59 18.04
N LYS A 790 -42.03 16.61 17.24
CA LYS A 790 -41.95 18.00 17.71
C LYS A 790 -43.30 18.49 18.27
N GLY A 791 -43.24 19.27 19.36
CA GLY A 791 -44.43 19.83 20.04
C GLY A 791 -45.05 18.91 21.11
N GLN A 792 -44.48 17.73 21.34
CA GLN A 792 -44.85 16.87 22.47
C GLN A 792 -44.11 17.29 23.76
N ASP A 793 -44.74 17.10 24.91
CA ASP A 793 -44.11 17.27 26.22
C ASP A 793 -43.39 15.98 26.61
N PHE A 794 -42.05 16.03 26.71
CA PHE A 794 -41.22 14.88 27.04
C PHE A 794 -41.65 14.20 28.35
N LYS A 795 -41.97 14.95 29.42
CA LYS A 795 -42.36 14.37 30.71
C LYS A 795 -43.65 13.56 30.59
N ARG A 796 -44.57 14.01 29.75
CA ARG A 796 -45.84 13.30 29.51
C ARG A 796 -45.62 12.03 28.70
N ILE A 797 -44.82 12.09 27.64
CA ILE A 797 -44.61 10.93 26.77
C ILE A 797 -43.71 9.88 27.39
N ASP A 798 -42.70 10.26 28.18
CA ASP A 798 -41.82 9.34 28.89
C ASP A 798 -42.60 8.45 29.88
N GLN A 799 -43.61 8.99 30.55
CA GLN A 799 -44.51 8.22 31.42
C GLN A 799 -45.27 7.11 30.67
N LEU A 800 -45.51 7.27 29.36
CA LEU A 800 -46.19 6.26 28.55
C LEU A 800 -45.33 5.02 28.32
N THR A 801 -44.01 5.10 28.49
CA THR A 801 -43.11 3.93 28.38
C THR A 801 -43.41 2.90 29.47
N THR A 802 -43.81 3.35 30.65
CA THR A 802 -44.07 2.51 31.85
C THR A 802 -45.55 2.24 32.08
N LYS A 803 -46.45 3.04 31.49
CA LYS A 803 -47.90 2.89 31.64
C LYS A 803 -48.35 1.51 31.18
N ASP A 804 -48.95 0.75 32.09
CA ASP A 804 -49.42 -0.62 31.88
C ASP A 804 -48.31 -1.56 31.36
N ASN A 805 -47.06 -1.30 31.76
CA ASN A 805 -45.86 -2.04 31.32
C ASN A 805 -44.88 -2.29 32.50
N PRO A 806 -45.17 -3.29 33.37
CA PRO A 806 -44.33 -3.57 34.54
C PRO A 806 -42.91 -4.02 34.17
N LYS A 807 -42.72 -4.57 32.96
CA LYS A 807 -41.41 -5.01 32.47
C LYS A 807 -40.46 -3.84 32.22
N VAL A 808 -40.96 -2.69 31.77
CA VAL A 808 -40.14 -1.47 31.66
C VAL A 808 -39.72 -0.94 33.03
N VAL A 809 -40.58 -1.06 34.04
CA VAL A 809 -40.24 -0.67 35.41
C VAL A 809 -39.13 -1.56 35.98
N GLU A 810 -39.20 -2.87 35.74
CA GLU A 810 -38.12 -3.81 36.09
C GLU A 810 -36.81 -3.48 35.36
N TRP A 811 -36.88 -3.22 34.05
CA TRP A 811 -35.73 -2.81 33.25
C TRP A 811 -35.09 -1.52 33.78
N ASN A 812 -35.89 -0.48 34.04
CA ASN A 812 -35.40 0.80 34.56
C ASN A 812 -34.73 0.64 35.93
N ARG A 813 -35.28 -0.21 36.81
CA ARG A 813 -34.65 -0.54 38.10
C ARG A 813 -33.31 -1.25 37.92
N LEU A 814 -33.24 -2.21 36.99
CA LEU A 814 -32.00 -2.92 36.67
C LEU A 814 -30.95 -1.95 36.09
N MET A 815 -31.31 -1.12 35.11
CA MET A 815 -30.40 -0.14 34.51
C MET A 815 -29.92 0.89 35.53
N GLY A 816 -30.82 1.37 36.40
CA GLY A 816 -30.48 2.28 37.50
C GLY A 816 -29.47 1.67 38.48
N SER A 817 -29.46 0.35 38.69
CA SER A 817 -28.48 -0.32 39.57
C SER A 817 -27.04 -0.32 39.04
N TYR A 818 -26.85 0.07 37.78
CA TYR A 818 -25.55 0.16 37.12
C TYR A 818 -25.03 1.60 36.97
N GLN A 819 -25.85 2.60 37.31
CA GLN A 819 -25.62 4.00 36.97
C GLN A 819 -25.48 4.86 38.23
N GLU A 820 -24.66 5.90 38.13
CA GLU A 820 -24.48 6.97 39.11
C GLU A 820 -24.43 8.33 38.39
N GLY A 821 -24.58 9.42 39.16
CA GLY A 821 -24.48 10.78 38.64
C GLY A 821 -23.05 11.13 38.20
N ILE A 822 -22.92 12.02 37.22
CA ILE A 822 -21.63 12.61 36.85
C ILE A 822 -21.14 13.59 37.94
N PRO A 823 -19.85 14.00 37.95
CA PRO A 823 -19.36 14.99 38.90
C PRO A 823 -20.21 16.26 38.94
N GLY A 824 -20.67 16.61 40.14
CA GLY A 824 -21.54 17.76 40.40
C GLY A 824 -23.04 17.43 40.45
N THR A 825 -23.47 16.20 40.19
CA THR A 825 -24.87 15.77 40.32
C THR A 825 -25.30 15.70 41.79
N GLY A 826 -26.59 15.94 42.10
CA GLY A 826 -27.12 15.82 43.46
C GLY A 826 -27.10 14.37 43.98
N LYS A 827 -27.19 14.19 45.31
CA LYS A 827 -27.11 12.85 45.95
C LYS A 827 -28.22 11.87 45.51
N ASP A 828 -29.39 12.38 45.14
CA ASP A 828 -30.55 11.59 44.71
C ASP A 828 -30.81 11.69 43.19
N GLU A 829 -29.85 12.21 42.43
CA GLU A 829 -29.94 12.38 40.98
C GLU A 829 -28.95 11.46 40.27
N THR A 830 -29.39 10.78 39.21
CA THR A 830 -28.52 9.95 38.36
C THR A 830 -28.35 10.59 36.98
N TRP A 831 -29.45 10.86 36.29
CA TRP A 831 -29.44 11.45 34.95
C TRP A 831 -29.64 12.97 35.02
N ILE A 832 -28.78 13.72 34.34
CA ILE A 832 -28.90 15.18 34.21
C ILE A 832 -29.30 15.53 32.78
N PHE A 833 -30.12 16.57 32.61
CA PHE A 833 -30.57 17.07 31.32
C PHE A 833 -29.69 18.24 30.85
N TYR A 834 -29.12 18.10 29.67
CA TYR A 834 -28.57 19.22 28.90
C TYR A 834 -29.67 19.94 28.11
N LYS A 835 -30.65 19.19 27.61
CA LYS A 835 -31.87 19.67 26.97
C LYS A 835 -33.03 18.78 27.41
N GLN A 836 -34.11 19.40 27.87
CA GLN A 836 -35.36 18.73 28.21
C GLN A 836 -36.47 19.15 27.24
#